data_AF-A0A2G2WVN4-F1
#
_entry.id   AF-A0A2G2WVN4-F1
#
_cell.length_a   1.000
_cell.length_b   1.000
_cell.length_c   1.000
_cell.angle_alpha   90.00
_cell.angle_beta   90.00
_cell.angle_gamma   90.00
#
_symmetry.space_group_name_H-M   'P 1'
#
loop_
_entity.id
_entity.type
_entity.pdbx_description
1 polymer ?
#
loop_
_entity_poly.entity_id
_entity_poly.type
_entity_poly.pdbx_seq_one_letter_code
_entity_poly.pdbx_strand_id
1 'polypeptide(L)'
;MSKQTKQTYRVCFCFRRRFKVVAAEAPTDVKKLFNDYSDNGVMTAENLQRFLVEVQKEENASLEDAQNIMNNLHELKILNVFHRRGLHLDAFFKYLFADINPPINPNRGIHHDMNAPLSHYFIYTGHNSYLTGNQLSSDCSDVPIIQALHKGVRVIELDIWPNSAKDDVEVLHGGTLTTPVALIKCLRSIKEHAFAVSEYPVVITLEDHLTTDLQAKTAEMITQTFGDMLFSPDECLKEFPSPATLKRRVLISTKPPKEYLKAKEVKEKDSTKEKDQDDTEAWGREVSDLKARYNDKDDSDEAEADDDDEEDPTSQPNTAPEYKRLIAIHAGKGKGGLSDWLRVDPDKVRRLSLSEQELGKAVVTHSKEIIRFTQRNILRIYPKGIRFDSSNYNPFIAWTHGAQMVAFNMQGYGRSLWLMHGMFRANGGCGYVKKPDILLKAGPNNEIFDPEANLPVKTTLKVTVFMGEGWYYDFEHTHFDAYSPPDFYARIGIAGVRADVVMKKTKTLEDNWIPTWDEQFEFPLTVPELALLRIEVHEYDMSEKDDFAGQTCLPVSELKQGTQQKCKACEKTVYPVELLSADGISYHKSCFKCTHCKGTLKLSNYSSMEGVLYCKPHFEQLYKESGNFNKNFQSPVKSAEKLTPELTRSPSKAAGMFSGTQEKCATCGKTAYPLEKVTVENQSYHKSCFKCSHGGCSLNPSNYAALDGILYCKPHFSQLFKEKGSYNHLIKSASMKRPAATVPDS
;
A
#
# COMPACT_ATOMS: atom_id res chain seq x y z
N MET A 1 0.25 25.34 31.38
CA MET A 1 -0.30 26.55 30.72
C MET A 1 0.46 26.77 29.41
N SER A 2 -0.03 26.24 28.29
CA SER A 2 0.59 26.50 26.99
C SER A 2 0.18 27.90 26.52
N LYS A 3 1.14 28.72 26.07
CA LYS A 3 0.83 29.98 25.40
C LYS A 3 0.18 29.63 24.07
N GLN A 4 -1.14 29.77 23.96
CA GLN A 4 -1.85 29.64 22.69
C GLN A 4 -1.29 30.65 21.69
N THR A 5 -0.59 30.16 20.67
CA THR A 5 -0.08 30.95 19.55
C THR A 5 -1.26 31.33 18.66
N LYS A 6 -1.50 32.65 18.50
CA LYS A 6 -2.48 33.17 17.56
C LYS A 6 -1.79 33.40 16.22
N GLN A 7 -2.26 32.75 15.16
CA GLN A 7 -1.81 33.04 13.80
C GLN A 7 -2.68 34.15 13.20
N THR A 8 -2.08 35.03 12.40
CA THR A 8 -2.77 36.18 11.80
C THR A 8 -2.54 36.20 10.29
N TYR A 9 -3.61 36.10 9.52
CA TYR A 9 -3.59 36.07 8.06
C TYR A 9 -4.13 37.38 7.49
N ARG A 10 -3.56 37.88 6.40
CA ARG A 10 -3.95 39.15 5.77
C ARG A 10 -4.88 38.89 4.58
N VAL A 11 -6.15 39.21 4.70
CA VAL A 11 -7.17 38.89 3.66
C VAL A 11 -7.41 40.07 2.70
N CYS A 12 -6.89 41.26 3.02
CA CYS A 12 -6.76 42.44 2.15
C CYS A 12 -5.94 43.51 2.91
N PHE A 13 -5.52 44.61 2.25
CA PHE A 13 -4.63 45.66 2.79
C PHE A 13 -4.96 46.15 4.22
N CYS A 14 -6.22 46.06 4.66
CA CYS A 14 -6.66 46.50 6.00
C CYS A 14 -7.26 45.40 6.90
N PHE A 15 -7.51 44.18 6.40
CA PHE A 15 -8.25 43.14 7.13
C PHE A 15 -7.35 41.97 7.54
N ARG A 16 -7.41 41.61 8.82
CA ARG A 16 -6.65 40.51 9.41
C ARG A 16 -7.59 39.48 10.03
N ARG A 17 -7.53 38.24 9.56
CA ARG A 17 -8.16 37.09 10.24
C ARG A 17 -7.21 36.54 11.28
N ARG A 18 -7.74 36.12 12.43
CA ARG A 18 -6.96 35.56 13.53
C ARG A 18 -7.50 34.20 13.90
N PHE A 19 -6.62 33.20 13.87
CA PHE A 19 -6.95 31.83 14.22
C PHE A 19 -6.19 31.42 15.47
N LYS A 20 -6.82 30.57 16.28
CA LYS A 20 -6.18 29.95 17.43
C LYS A 20 -5.66 28.60 16.98
N VAL A 21 -4.37 28.36 17.13
CA VAL A 21 -3.83 27.00 17.02
C VAL A 21 -4.25 26.27 18.30
N VAL A 22 -5.17 25.32 18.17
CA VAL A 22 -5.59 24.46 19.28
C VAL A 22 -4.50 23.42 19.48
N ALA A 23 -4.02 23.25 20.71
CA ALA A 23 -3.07 22.18 21.01
C ALA A 23 -3.76 20.82 20.88
N ALA A 24 -3.05 19.81 20.38
CA ALA A 24 -3.55 18.45 20.35
C ALA A 24 -3.90 17.98 21.78
N GLU A 25 -5.14 17.55 21.98
CA GLU A 25 -5.57 16.94 23.24
C GLU A 25 -5.73 15.43 23.07
N ALA A 26 -5.33 14.66 24.08
CA ALA A 26 -5.51 13.22 24.08
C ALA A 26 -7.02 12.89 23.99
N PRO A 27 -7.45 12.03 23.04
CA PRO A 27 -8.84 11.59 22.95
C PRO A 27 -9.24 10.77 24.18
N THR A 28 -10.56 10.63 24.38
CA THR A 28 -11.15 9.94 25.53
C THR A 28 -10.66 8.50 25.66
N ASP A 29 -10.47 7.80 24.54
CA ASP A 29 -9.99 6.42 24.53
C ASP A 29 -8.51 6.34 24.92
N VAL A 30 -7.66 7.26 24.47
CA VAL A 30 -6.25 7.33 24.91
C VAL A 30 -6.17 7.72 26.39
N LYS A 31 -7.01 8.66 26.86
CA LYS A 31 -7.12 9.00 28.29
C LYS A 31 -7.47 7.78 29.13
N LYS A 32 -8.44 6.99 28.68
CA LYS A 32 -8.85 5.75 29.34
C LYS A 32 -7.75 4.70 29.32
N LEU A 33 -7.08 4.53 28.18
CA LEU A 33 -5.94 3.63 28.02
C LEU A 33 -4.81 3.98 28.98
N PHE A 34 -4.43 5.25 29.04
CA PHE A 34 -3.42 5.73 29.95
C PHE A 34 -3.80 5.45 31.41
N ASN A 35 -5.06 5.72 31.79
CA ASN A 35 -5.54 5.45 33.14
C ASN A 35 -5.54 3.96 33.50
N ASP A 36 -5.78 3.05 32.54
CA ASP A 36 -5.71 1.60 32.78
C ASP A 36 -4.25 1.11 33.01
N TYR A 37 -3.25 1.88 32.57
CA TYR A 37 -1.81 1.58 32.69
C TYR A 37 -1.05 2.71 33.41
N SER A 38 -1.68 3.36 34.39
CA SER A 38 -1.00 4.34 35.24
C SER A 38 -1.54 4.29 36.66
N ASP A 39 -0.68 4.65 37.61
CA ASP A 39 -1.03 4.75 39.02
C ASP A 39 -1.05 6.23 39.39
N ASN A 40 -2.21 6.72 39.87
CA ASN A 40 -2.41 8.13 40.25
C ASN A 40 -2.02 9.12 39.13
N GLY A 41 -2.27 8.77 37.87
CA GLY A 41 -1.97 9.62 36.70
C GLY A 41 -0.50 9.62 36.27
N VAL A 42 0.27 8.61 36.71
CA VAL A 42 1.68 8.40 36.37
C VAL A 42 1.90 6.97 35.88
N MET A 43 2.39 6.82 34.65
CA MET A 43 2.80 5.54 34.09
C MET A 43 4.29 5.31 34.37
N THR A 44 4.61 4.35 35.23
CA THR A 44 5.99 3.93 35.52
C THR A 44 6.56 3.05 34.40
N ALA A 45 7.84 2.68 34.49
CA ALA A 45 8.46 1.78 33.53
C ALA A 45 7.78 0.40 33.50
N GLU A 46 7.38 -0.12 34.66
CA GLU A 46 6.65 -1.39 34.79
C GLU A 46 5.26 -1.31 34.14
N ASN A 47 4.57 -0.18 34.34
CA ASN A 47 3.28 0.06 33.70
C ASN A 47 3.42 0.22 32.17
N LEU A 48 4.47 0.90 31.70
CA LEU A 48 4.77 1.03 30.27
C LEU A 48 5.13 -0.33 29.66
N GLN A 49 5.96 -1.14 30.33
CA GLN A 49 6.27 -2.50 29.90
C GLN A 49 4.98 -3.32 29.73
N ARG A 50 4.08 -3.27 30.71
CA ARG A 50 2.77 -3.93 30.62
C ARG A 50 1.97 -3.44 29.42
N PHE A 51 1.97 -2.14 29.14
CA PHE A 51 1.35 -1.57 27.95
C PHE A 51 1.97 -2.11 26.65
N LEU A 52 3.31 -2.17 26.55
CA LEU A 52 4.00 -2.69 25.37
C LEU A 52 3.61 -4.16 25.09
N VAL A 53 3.59 -4.99 26.12
CA VAL A 53 3.22 -6.41 26.02
C VAL A 53 1.73 -6.57 25.70
N GLU A 54 0.84 -5.96 26.48
CA GLU A 54 -0.59 -6.23 26.41
C GLU A 54 -1.29 -5.51 25.25
N VAL A 55 -0.84 -4.29 24.91
CA VAL A 55 -1.47 -3.41 23.92
C VAL A 55 -0.71 -3.40 22.59
N GLN A 56 0.61 -3.16 22.64
CA GLN A 56 1.45 -3.10 21.43
C GLN A 56 1.89 -4.49 20.93
N LYS A 57 1.57 -5.56 21.69
CA LYS A 57 1.91 -6.96 21.38
C LYS A 57 3.40 -7.20 21.21
N GLU A 58 4.20 -6.43 21.95
CA GLU A 58 5.65 -6.64 22.05
C GLU A 58 5.92 -7.66 23.16
N GLU A 59 5.68 -8.94 22.87
CA GLU A 59 5.69 -10.04 23.87
C GLU A 59 7.00 -10.15 24.67
N ASN A 60 8.12 -9.75 24.04
CA ASN A 60 9.45 -9.79 24.65
C ASN A 60 9.90 -8.44 25.23
N ALA A 61 9.03 -7.44 25.33
CA ALA A 61 9.39 -6.13 25.87
C ALA A 61 9.84 -6.26 27.33
N SER A 62 11.11 -5.90 27.57
CA SER A 62 11.71 -5.93 28.90
C SER A 62 11.45 -4.63 29.66
N LEU A 63 11.70 -4.66 30.97
CA LEU A 63 11.67 -3.44 31.78
C LEU A 63 12.73 -2.43 31.34
N GLU A 64 13.88 -2.91 30.84
CA GLU A 64 14.94 -2.09 30.30
C GLU A 64 14.50 -1.37 29.02
N ASP A 65 13.76 -2.05 28.13
CA ASP A 65 13.20 -1.43 26.93
C ASP A 65 12.26 -0.28 27.28
N ALA A 66 11.37 -0.49 28.26
CA ALA A 66 10.48 0.54 28.76
C ALA A 66 11.24 1.72 29.39
N GLN A 67 12.31 1.45 30.15
CA GLN A 67 13.17 2.50 30.72
C GLN A 67 13.90 3.28 29.63
N ASN A 68 14.40 2.61 28.59
CA ASN A 68 15.05 3.25 27.45
C ASN A 68 14.09 4.16 26.68
N ILE A 69 12.84 3.74 26.46
CA ILE A 69 11.79 4.60 25.88
C ILE A 69 11.58 5.85 26.74
N MET A 70 11.46 5.70 28.06
CA MET A 70 11.28 6.84 28.96
C MET A 70 12.48 7.79 28.97
N ASN A 71 13.70 7.25 28.92
CA ASN A 71 14.93 8.04 28.83
C ASN A 71 14.99 8.83 27.51
N ASN A 72 14.69 8.19 26.38
CA ASN A 72 14.63 8.83 25.07
C ASN A 72 13.59 9.98 25.06
N LEU A 73 12.42 9.77 25.67
CA LEU A 73 11.40 10.83 25.80
C LEU A 73 11.88 12.02 26.66
N HIS A 74 12.75 11.79 27.63
CA HIS A 74 13.38 12.84 28.41
C HIS A 74 14.43 13.61 27.60
N GLU A 75 15.25 12.91 26.82
CA GLU A 75 16.23 13.52 25.91
C GLU A 75 15.57 14.39 24.83
N LEU A 76 14.45 13.91 24.27
CA LEU A 76 13.63 14.64 23.30
C LEU A 76 12.86 15.82 23.92
N LYS A 77 13.02 16.10 25.23
CA LYS A 77 12.30 17.12 25.99
C LYS A 77 10.77 16.98 25.93
N ILE A 78 10.27 15.79 25.61
CA ILE A 78 8.85 15.44 25.64
C ILE A 78 8.40 15.28 27.10
N LEU A 79 9.29 14.79 27.96
CA LEU A 79 9.17 14.84 29.42
C LEU A 79 9.82 16.12 29.98
N ASN A 80 9.11 16.86 30.83
CA ASN A 80 9.68 17.98 31.56
C ASN A 80 10.73 17.50 32.59
N VAL A 81 11.86 18.21 32.68
CA VAL A 81 13.02 17.91 33.56
C VAL A 81 12.65 17.75 35.05
N PHE A 82 11.50 18.29 35.47
CA PHE A 82 10.97 18.21 36.83
C PHE A 82 10.12 16.95 37.12
N HIS A 83 9.87 16.07 36.14
CA HIS A 83 9.03 14.87 36.28
C HIS A 83 9.84 13.59 36.11
N ARG A 84 10.87 13.42 36.96
CA ARG A 84 11.86 12.34 36.89
C ARG A 84 11.35 10.91 37.20
N ARG A 85 10.03 10.68 37.37
CA ARG A 85 9.52 9.38 37.90
C ARG A 85 8.30 8.80 37.16
N GLY A 86 8.04 9.19 35.92
CA GLY A 86 6.98 8.55 35.12
C GLY A 86 6.45 9.36 33.95
N LEU A 87 5.74 8.68 33.05
CA LEU A 87 5.01 9.28 31.94
C LEU A 87 3.66 9.81 32.43
N HIS A 88 3.38 11.08 32.19
CA HIS A 88 2.04 11.66 32.33
C HIS A 88 1.28 11.55 31.00
N LEU A 89 -0.04 11.76 31.04
CA LEU A 89 -0.92 11.63 29.88
C LEU A 89 -0.40 12.36 28.63
N ASP A 90 0.03 13.62 28.76
CA ASP A 90 0.51 14.40 27.62
C ASP A 90 1.78 13.80 27.00
N ALA A 91 2.69 13.28 27.82
CA ALA A 91 3.92 12.63 27.36
C ALA A 91 3.62 11.27 26.71
N PHE A 92 2.71 10.50 27.30
CA PHE A 92 2.23 9.24 26.72
C PHE A 92 1.51 9.47 25.39
N PHE A 93 0.66 10.49 25.30
CA PHE A 93 -0.03 10.84 24.06
C PHE A 93 0.94 11.23 22.96
N LYS A 94 1.96 12.05 23.26
CA LYS A 94 3.04 12.35 22.32
C LYS A 94 3.84 11.12 21.92
N TYR A 95 4.13 10.22 22.87
CA TYR A 95 4.82 8.97 22.60
C TYR A 95 4.09 8.09 21.57
N LEU A 96 2.75 8.02 21.61
CA LEU A 96 1.97 7.19 20.69
C LEU A 96 2.20 7.52 19.20
N PHE A 97 2.53 8.77 18.88
CA PHE A 97 2.77 9.25 17.51
C PHE A 97 4.22 9.69 17.27
N ALA A 98 5.12 9.45 18.24
CA ALA A 98 6.53 9.80 18.10
C ALA A 98 7.26 8.81 17.19
N ASP A 99 8.35 9.27 16.56
CA ASP A 99 9.20 8.43 15.69
C ASP A 99 9.78 7.21 16.41
N ILE A 100 9.85 7.24 17.74
CA ILE A 100 10.30 6.11 18.57
C ILE A 100 9.23 5.02 18.77
N ASN A 101 7.99 5.26 18.34
CA ASN A 101 6.93 4.26 18.25
C ASN A 101 6.39 4.13 16.80
N PRO A 102 7.25 3.74 15.84
CA PRO A 102 6.86 3.68 14.45
C PRO A 102 5.87 2.53 14.19
N PRO A 103 5.07 2.61 13.12
CA PRO A 103 4.07 1.57 12.78
C PRO A 103 4.68 0.23 12.39
N ILE A 104 5.97 0.19 12.03
CA ILE A 104 6.75 -1.01 11.74
C ILE A 104 7.78 -1.17 12.86
N ASN A 105 7.84 -2.33 13.51
CA ASN A 105 8.78 -2.56 14.61
C ASN A 105 10.24 -2.61 14.09
N PRO A 106 11.11 -1.63 14.43
CA PRO A 106 12.50 -1.63 13.98
C PRO A 106 13.30 -2.80 14.55
N ASN A 107 12.94 -3.28 15.74
CA ASN A 107 13.62 -4.39 16.42
C ASN A 107 13.29 -5.75 15.81
N ARG A 108 12.28 -5.84 14.92
CA ARG A 108 11.96 -7.09 14.21
C ARG A 108 13.12 -7.55 13.32
N GLY A 109 13.88 -6.59 12.78
CA GLY A 109 14.99 -6.85 11.88
C GLY A 109 14.60 -7.72 10.68
N ILE A 110 15.61 -8.43 10.15
CA ILE A 110 15.43 -9.40 9.07
C ILE A 110 14.82 -10.67 9.64
N HIS A 111 13.67 -11.09 9.09
CA HIS A 111 12.89 -12.21 9.63
C HIS A 111 12.31 -13.12 8.54
N HIS A 112 12.42 -12.77 7.27
CA HIS A 112 12.17 -13.72 6.19
C HIS A 112 13.26 -14.79 6.16
N ASP A 113 12.92 -15.97 5.65
CA ASP A 113 13.94 -16.97 5.31
C ASP A 113 14.83 -16.41 4.19
N MET A 114 16.13 -16.32 4.45
CA MET A 114 17.14 -15.76 3.54
C MET A 114 18.01 -16.84 2.86
N ASN A 115 17.65 -18.12 2.99
CA ASN A 115 18.38 -19.27 2.44
C ASN A 115 17.76 -19.82 1.14
N ALA A 116 16.66 -19.25 0.65
CA ALA A 116 16.09 -19.63 -0.64
C ALA A 116 16.91 -19.01 -1.80
N PRO A 117 16.78 -19.51 -3.04
CA PRO A 117 17.44 -18.93 -4.22
C PRO A 117 17.12 -17.45 -4.43
N LEU A 118 18.04 -16.65 -4.99
CA LEU A 118 17.80 -15.22 -5.29
C LEU A 118 16.52 -14.98 -6.11
N SER A 119 16.13 -15.89 -7.00
CA SER A 119 14.89 -15.80 -7.78
C SER A 119 13.63 -15.77 -6.91
N HIS A 120 13.71 -16.16 -5.64
CA HIS A 120 12.58 -16.20 -4.71
C HIS A 120 12.35 -14.86 -3.97
N TYR A 121 13.12 -13.81 -4.28
CA TYR A 121 13.01 -12.51 -3.62
C TYR A 121 12.71 -11.42 -4.64
N PHE A 122 11.85 -10.47 -4.25
CA PHE A 122 11.87 -9.14 -4.84
C PHE A 122 13.15 -8.43 -4.37
N ILE A 123 13.82 -7.75 -5.30
CA ILE A 123 15.12 -7.14 -5.08
C ILE A 123 15.02 -5.65 -5.36
N TYR A 124 15.46 -4.83 -4.42
CA TYR A 124 15.35 -3.39 -4.55
C TYR A 124 16.30 -2.89 -5.66
N THR A 125 15.73 -2.42 -6.78
CA THR A 125 16.46 -2.27 -8.06
C THR A 125 16.41 -0.83 -8.57
N GLY A 126 17.59 -0.22 -8.77
CA GLY A 126 17.74 1.06 -9.46
C GLY A 126 17.82 0.90 -10.98
N HIS A 127 17.33 1.90 -11.72
CA HIS A 127 17.49 2.08 -13.16
C HIS A 127 18.43 3.26 -13.41
N ASN A 128 19.36 3.13 -14.37
CA ASN A 128 20.34 4.16 -14.74
C ASN A 128 20.89 4.91 -13.52
N SER A 129 21.47 4.13 -12.59
CA SER A 129 21.69 4.55 -11.19
C SER A 129 22.74 5.67 -11.04
N TYR A 130 23.40 6.03 -12.12
CA TYR A 130 24.39 7.09 -12.23
C TYR A 130 23.78 8.46 -12.59
N LEU A 131 22.53 8.52 -13.07
CA LEU A 131 21.90 9.77 -13.47
C LEU A 131 21.52 10.65 -12.28
N THR A 132 21.85 11.93 -12.36
CA THR A 132 21.49 12.93 -11.34
C THR A 132 20.11 13.56 -11.55
N GLY A 133 19.51 13.37 -12.73
CA GLY A 133 18.21 13.92 -13.08
C GLY A 133 17.57 13.20 -14.25
N ASN A 134 17.21 13.97 -15.29
CA ASN A 134 16.52 13.50 -16.49
C ASN A 134 17.41 12.60 -17.38
N GLN A 135 16.78 11.83 -18.29
CA GLN A 135 17.49 10.86 -19.14
C GLN A 135 18.26 11.49 -20.31
N LEU A 136 18.04 12.77 -20.66
CA LEU A 136 18.56 13.35 -21.91
C LEU A 136 19.77 14.26 -21.72
N SER A 137 19.85 14.99 -20.61
CA SER A 137 20.81 16.08 -20.44
C SER A 137 21.32 16.28 -19.02
N SER A 138 20.94 15.41 -18.08
CA SER A 138 21.47 15.50 -16.72
C SER A 138 22.90 14.96 -16.62
N ASP A 139 23.62 15.35 -15.57
CA ASP A 139 24.95 14.84 -15.32
C ASP A 139 24.92 13.39 -14.81
N CYS A 140 25.97 12.63 -15.12
CA CYS A 140 26.24 11.33 -14.50
C CYS A 140 27.19 11.49 -13.31
N SER A 141 26.95 10.74 -12.24
CA SER A 141 27.75 10.80 -11.02
C SER A 141 27.63 9.50 -10.22
N ASP A 142 28.58 9.29 -9.32
CA ASP A 142 28.53 8.25 -8.30
C ASP A 142 27.62 8.62 -7.10
N VAL A 143 27.26 9.91 -6.95
CA VAL A 143 26.43 10.37 -5.83
C VAL A 143 25.04 9.69 -5.78
N PRO A 144 24.27 9.58 -6.88
CA PRO A 144 22.99 8.88 -6.85
C PRO A 144 23.13 7.39 -6.54
N ILE A 145 24.25 6.76 -6.92
CA ILE A 145 24.59 5.37 -6.55
C ILE A 145 24.76 5.24 -5.04
N ILE A 146 25.55 6.13 -4.42
CA ILE A 146 25.77 6.15 -2.96
C ILE A 146 24.43 6.32 -2.24
N GLN A 147 23.61 7.28 -2.69
CA GLN A 147 22.28 7.53 -2.12
C GLN A 147 21.36 6.30 -2.25
N ALA A 148 21.36 5.64 -3.41
CA ALA A 148 20.58 4.43 -3.63
C ALA A 148 21.01 3.30 -2.67
N LEU A 149 22.32 3.06 -2.52
CA LEU A 149 22.86 2.06 -1.60
C LEU A 149 22.49 2.34 -0.15
N HIS A 150 22.57 3.60 0.30
CA HIS A 150 22.16 4.03 1.65
C HIS A 150 20.64 3.96 1.88
N LYS A 151 19.82 4.00 0.81
CA LYS A 151 18.38 3.70 0.88
C LYS A 151 18.08 2.19 0.92
N GLY A 152 19.10 1.33 0.75
CA GLY A 152 18.96 -0.12 0.75
C GLY A 152 18.81 -0.75 -0.64
N VAL A 153 18.94 0.00 -1.74
CA VAL A 153 18.92 -0.53 -3.12
C VAL A 153 20.04 -1.55 -3.30
N ARG A 154 19.75 -2.71 -3.89
CA ARG A 154 20.65 -3.87 -4.04
C ARG A 154 21.04 -4.16 -5.48
N VAL A 155 20.38 -3.55 -6.47
CA VAL A 155 20.78 -3.64 -7.88
C VAL A 155 21.10 -2.25 -8.39
N ILE A 156 22.34 -2.06 -8.86
CA ILE A 156 22.86 -0.82 -9.41
C ILE A 156 23.13 -1.04 -10.90
N GLU A 157 22.62 -0.15 -11.73
CA GLU A 157 22.83 -0.18 -13.18
C GLU A 157 23.89 0.81 -13.62
N LEU A 158 24.80 0.35 -14.49
CA LEU A 158 25.85 1.13 -15.11
C LEU A 158 25.88 0.84 -16.62
N ASP A 159 25.73 1.89 -17.42
CA ASP A 159 25.82 1.82 -18.88
C ASP A 159 27.24 2.20 -19.26
N ILE A 160 28.02 1.23 -19.73
CA ILE A 160 29.46 1.38 -19.92
C ILE A 160 29.78 1.60 -21.40
N TRP A 161 30.49 2.70 -21.68
CA TRP A 161 30.86 3.14 -23.01
C TRP A 161 32.35 3.46 -23.10
N PRO A 162 32.96 3.34 -24.29
CA PRO A 162 34.31 3.87 -24.51
C PRO A 162 34.33 5.38 -24.28
N ASN A 163 35.37 5.89 -23.62
CA ASN A 163 35.63 7.32 -23.57
C ASN A 163 35.94 7.88 -24.97
N SER A 164 36.04 9.20 -25.09
CA SER A 164 36.32 9.87 -26.38
C SER A 164 37.64 9.41 -27.04
N ALA A 165 38.64 9.03 -26.25
CA ALA A 165 39.93 8.53 -26.73
C ALA A 165 39.94 7.01 -27.06
N LYS A 166 38.84 6.30 -26.75
CA LYS A 166 38.66 4.84 -26.89
C LYS A 166 39.71 4.00 -26.16
N ASP A 167 40.31 4.54 -25.11
CA ASP A 167 41.34 3.89 -24.29
C ASP A 167 40.91 3.66 -22.83
N ASP A 168 39.74 4.19 -22.43
CA ASP A 168 39.16 4.03 -21.11
C ASP A 168 37.63 3.91 -21.14
N VAL A 169 37.03 3.64 -19.98
CA VAL A 169 35.59 3.37 -19.85
C VAL A 169 34.89 4.43 -18.99
N GLU A 170 33.82 4.96 -19.55
CA GLU A 170 32.93 5.93 -18.93
C GLU A 170 31.53 5.34 -18.73
N VAL A 171 30.78 5.94 -17.83
CA VAL A 171 29.37 5.64 -17.56
C VAL A 171 28.53 6.83 -17.97
N LEU A 172 27.60 6.61 -18.90
CA LEU A 172 26.67 7.61 -19.40
C LEU A 172 25.47 6.97 -20.09
N HIS A 173 24.41 7.74 -20.33
CA HIS A 173 23.30 7.30 -21.16
C HIS A 173 23.62 7.58 -22.64
N GLY A 174 23.88 6.50 -23.40
CA GLY A 174 24.31 6.58 -24.80
C GLY A 174 23.31 7.32 -25.69
N GLY A 175 23.81 7.98 -26.74
CA GLY A 175 22.96 8.72 -27.69
C GLY A 175 22.30 9.99 -27.12
N THR A 176 22.70 10.43 -25.91
CA THR A 176 22.14 11.62 -25.25
C THR A 176 23.19 12.68 -24.91
N LEU A 177 22.78 13.79 -24.31
CA LEU A 177 23.63 14.90 -23.87
C LEU A 177 24.06 14.77 -22.41
N THR A 178 23.90 13.60 -21.79
CA THR A 178 24.32 13.40 -20.39
C THR A 178 25.84 13.46 -20.25
N THR A 179 26.34 14.21 -19.27
CA THR A 179 27.79 14.32 -19.02
C THR A 179 28.33 13.03 -18.37
N PRO A 180 29.39 12.39 -18.89
CA PRO A 180 29.85 11.09 -18.40
C PRO A 180 30.54 11.14 -17.03
N VAL A 181 30.64 9.98 -16.38
CA VAL A 181 31.46 9.75 -15.17
C VAL A 181 32.37 8.55 -15.36
N ALA A 182 33.61 8.60 -14.89
CA ALA A 182 34.56 7.48 -15.03
C ALA A 182 34.06 6.22 -14.30
N LEU A 183 34.12 5.06 -14.96
CA LEU A 183 33.66 3.78 -14.40
C LEU A 183 34.31 3.46 -13.05
N ILE A 184 35.63 3.65 -12.95
CA ILE A 184 36.37 3.36 -11.73
C ILE A 184 35.88 4.17 -10.51
N LYS A 185 35.33 5.37 -10.73
CA LYS A 185 34.74 6.19 -9.67
C LYS A 185 33.48 5.50 -9.13
N CYS A 186 32.57 5.09 -10.01
CA CYS A 186 31.37 4.36 -9.66
C CYS A 186 31.69 3.05 -8.93
N LEU A 187 32.64 2.26 -9.43
CA LEU A 187 33.02 0.98 -8.81
C LEU A 187 33.58 1.17 -7.39
N ARG A 188 34.41 2.20 -7.17
CA ARG A 188 34.95 2.54 -5.83
C ARG A 188 33.85 2.93 -4.86
N SER A 189 32.92 3.78 -5.30
CA SER A 189 31.78 4.21 -4.47
C SER A 189 30.85 3.03 -4.16
N ILE A 190 30.64 2.10 -5.11
CA ILE A 190 29.92 0.86 -4.82
C ILE A 190 30.67 0.02 -3.78
N LYS A 191 31.99 -0.17 -3.91
CA LYS A 191 32.79 -0.95 -2.95
C LYS A 191 32.65 -0.41 -1.52
N GLU A 192 32.73 0.91 -1.36
CA GLU A 192 32.67 1.58 -0.06
C GLU A 192 31.28 1.48 0.57
N HIS A 193 30.22 1.64 -0.23
CA HIS A 193 28.85 1.79 0.29
C HIS A 193 27.96 0.56 0.12
N ALA A 194 28.41 -0.48 -0.60
CA ALA A 194 27.61 -1.67 -0.93
C ALA A 194 26.91 -2.27 0.29
N PHE A 195 27.59 -2.32 1.43
CA PHE A 195 27.10 -3.00 2.64
C PHE A 195 26.88 -2.06 3.83
N ALA A 196 26.71 -0.76 3.59
CA ALA A 196 26.56 0.24 4.65
C ALA A 196 25.29 0.05 5.49
N VAL A 197 24.20 -0.40 4.88
CA VAL A 197 22.88 -0.56 5.53
C VAL A 197 22.30 -1.99 5.43
N SER A 198 22.95 -2.87 4.67
CA SER A 198 22.53 -4.26 4.47
C SER A 198 23.73 -5.13 4.17
N GLU A 199 23.82 -6.31 4.80
CA GLU A 199 24.89 -7.29 4.52
C GLU A 199 24.61 -8.15 3.28
N TYR A 200 23.40 -8.08 2.71
CA TYR A 200 23.00 -8.91 1.59
C TYR A 200 23.61 -8.43 0.27
N PRO A 201 23.75 -9.32 -0.73
CA PRO A 201 24.51 -9.05 -1.94
C PRO A 201 24.09 -7.77 -2.68
N VAL A 202 25.04 -7.21 -3.43
CA VAL A 202 24.79 -6.16 -4.42
C VAL A 202 24.98 -6.75 -5.81
N VAL A 203 24.04 -6.51 -6.72
CA VAL A 203 24.16 -6.86 -8.13
C VAL A 203 24.47 -5.60 -8.92
N ILE A 204 25.53 -5.64 -9.74
CA ILE A 204 25.82 -4.59 -10.71
C ILE A 204 25.35 -5.10 -12.07
N THR A 205 24.38 -4.42 -12.67
CA THR A 205 23.93 -4.70 -14.02
C THR A 205 24.71 -3.80 -14.98
N LEU A 206 25.45 -4.42 -15.90
CA LEU A 206 26.23 -3.69 -16.91
C LEU A 206 25.48 -3.72 -18.24
N GLU A 207 25.18 -2.55 -18.78
CA GLU A 207 24.80 -2.39 -20.17
C GLU A 207 26.07 -2.09 -20.98
N ASP A 208 26.53 -3.10 -21.72
CA ASP A 208 27.88 -3.16 -22.27
C ASP A 208 27.93 -2.75 -23.74
N HIS A 209 28.57 -1.61 -24.01
CA HIS A 209 28.80 -1.04 -25.34
C HIS A 209 30.31 -1.01 -25.70
N LEU A 210 31.11 -1.90 -25.09
CA LEU A 210 32.56 -1.89 -25.19
C LEU A 210 33.12 -2.82 -26.27
N THR A 211 34.32 -2.50 -26.74
CA THR A 211 35.16 -3.42 -27.51
C THR A 211 35.77 -4.51 -26.62
N THR A 212 36.24 -5.61 -27.20
CA THR A 212 36.85 -6.73 -26.47
C THR A 212 38.01 -6.30 -25.55
N ASP A 213 38.85 -5.36 -25.98
CA ASP A 213 39.98 -4.87 -25.19
C ASP A 213 39.51 -4.04 -23.99
N LEU A 214 38.47 -3.22 -24.17
CA LEU A 214 37.85 -2.45 -23.08
C LEU A 214 37.03 -3.34 -22.14
N GLN A 215 36.45 -4.45 -22.62
CA GLN A 215 35.85 -5.49 -21.78
C GLN A 215 36.91 -6.16 -20.89
N ALA A 216 38.08 -6.49 -21.44
CA ALA A 216 39.20 -7.03 -20.66
C ALA A 216 39.67 -6.02 -19.59
N LYS A 217 39.84 -4.75 -19.97
CA LYS A 217 40.17 -3.67 -19.02
C LYS A 217 39.11 -3.49 -17.94
N THR A 218 37.83 -3.60 -18.30
CA THR A 218 36.71 -3.56 -17.35
C THR A 218 36.73 -4.74 -16.39
N ALA A 219 37.03 -5.94 -16.89
CA ALA A 219 37.18 -7.13 -16.05
C ALA A 219 38.31 -6.95 -15.02
N GLU A 220 39.45 -6.39 -15.45
CA GLU A 220 40.56 -6.05 -14.57
C GLU A 220 40.14 -5.03 -13.51
N MET A 221 39.49 -3.92 -13.91
CA MET A 221 38.99 -2.89 -12.99
C MET A 221 38.03 -3.45 -11.94
N ILE A 222 37.06 -4.27 -12.34
CA ILE A 222 36.09 -4.90 -11.44
C ILE A 222 36.81 -5.86 -10.47
N THR A 223 37.70 -6.71 -10.99
CA THR A 223 38.45 -7.69 -10.18
C THR A 223 39.35 -7.01 -9.16
N GLN A 224 40.11 -5.99 -9.56
CA GLN A 224 40.98 -5.22 -8.66
C GLN A 224 40.18 -4.43 -7.63
N THR A 225 39.03 -3.88 -8.02
CA THR A 225 38.20 -3.08 -7.12
C THR A 225 37.55 -3.96 -6.06
N PHE A 226 36.87 -5.04 -6.44
CA PHE A 226 36.10 -5.83 -5.48
C PHE A 226 36.91 -6.94 -4.81
N GLY A 227 37.94 -7.49 -5.46
CA GLY A 227 38.75 -8.60 -4.92
C GLY A 227 37.85 -9.72 -4.38
N ASP A 228 38.05 -10.10 -3.12
CA ASP A 228 37.26 -11.16 -2.46
C ASP A 228 35.77 -10.84 -2.33
N MET A 229 35.34 -9.57 -2.48
CA MET A 229 33.91 -9.23 -2.49
C MET A 229 33.23 -9.75 -3.76
N LEU A 230 33.95 -9.93 -4.86
CA LEU A 230 33.39 -10.35 -6.12
C LEU A 230 32.97 -11.83 -6.06
N PHE A 231 31.73 -12.12 -6.43
CA PHE A 231 31.27 -13.48 -6.65
C PHE A 231 31.30 -13.80 -8.15
N SER A 232 32.11 -14.78 -8.52
CA SER A 232 32.26 -15.27 -9.89
C SER A 232 32.11 -16.79 -9.88
N PRO A 233 31.07 -17.36 -10.51
CA PRO A 233 30.88 -18.80 -10.53
C PRO A 233 31.81 -19.48 -11.55
N ASP A 234 32.32 -20.67 -11.21
CA ASP A 234 33.21 -21.45 -12.10
C ASP A 234 32.46 -22.01 -13.32
N GLU A 235 31.18 -22.31 -13.17
CA GLU A 235 30.30 -22.86 -14.20
C GLU A 235 28.94 -22.15 -14.24
N CYS A 236 28.17 -22.37 -15.31
CA CYS A 236 26.79 -21.90 -15.38
C CYS A 236 25.97 -22.45 -14.20
N LEU A 237 25.34 -21.54 -13.46
CA LEU A 237 24.52 -21.90 -12.31
C LEU A 237 23.26 -22.66 -12.77
N LYS A 238 23.02 -23.81 -12.14
CA LYS A 238 21.73 -24.53 -12.26
C LYS A 238 20.62 -23.81 -11.51
N GLU A 239 20.95 -23.19 -10.38
CA GLU A 239 20.06 -22.45 -9.50
C GLU A 239 20.83 -21.29 -8.90
N PHE A 240 20.15 -20.17 -8.62
CA PHE A 240 20.82 -19.05 -7.98
C PHE A 240 21.15 -19.36 -6.51
N PRO A 241 22.33 -18.99 -6.01
CA PRO A 241 22.63 -19.03 -4.59
C PRO A 241 21.65 -18.17 -3.78
N SER A 242 21.61 -18.39 -2.47
CA SER A 242 20.75 -17.60 -1.58
C SER A 242 21.36 -16.25 -1.21
N PRO A 243 20.55 -15.24 -0.85
CA PRO A 243 21.06 -14.01 -0.24
C PRO A 243 21.98 -14.27 0.95
N ALA A 244 21.65 -15.25 1.81
CA ALA A 244 22.47 -15.60 2.97
C ALA A 244 23.86 -16.12 2.59
N THR A 245 23.96 -16.99 1.59
CA THR A 245 25.25 -17.52 1.10
C THR A 245 26.09 -16.44 0.42
N LEU A 246 25.44 -15.43 -0.16
CA LEU A 246 26.06 -14.32 -0.87
C LEU A 246 26.25 -13.06 -0.01
N LYS A 247 26.16 -13.17 1.32
CA LYS A 247 26.41 -12.04 2.20
C LYS A 247 27.76 -11.38 1.89
N ARG A 248 27.74 -10.05 1.81
CA ARG A 248 28.88 -9.18 1.49
C ARG A 248 29.56 -9.50 0.16
N ARG A 249 28.81 -10.09 -0.79
CA ARG A 249 29.28 -10.33 -2.16
C ARG A 249 28.69 -9.33 -3.17
N VAL A 250 29.46 -9.03 -4.20
CA VAL A 250 29.08 -8.24 -5.37
C VAL A 250 28.99 -9.19 -6.58
N LEU A 251 27.89 -9.12 -7.32
CA LEU A 251 27.63 -9.98 -8.48
C LEU A 251 27.56 -9.12 -9.74
N ILE A 252 28.13 -9.59 -10.85
CA ILE A 252 27.98 -8.95 -12.17
C ILE A 252 26.87 -9.62 -12.96
N SER A 253 25.98 -8.81 -13.54
CA SER A 253 24.88 -9.24 -14.39
C SER A 253 24.95 -8.55 -15.75
N THR A 254 25.26 -9.28 -16.82
CA THR A 254 25.31 -8.72 -18.18
C THR A 254 25.13 -9.81 -19.25
N LYS A 255 25.03 -9.40 -20.53
CA LYS A 255 25.02 -10.31 -21.68
C LYS A 255 26.42 -10.93 -21.84
N PRO A 256 26.56 -12.24 -22.12
CA PRO A 256 27.87 -12.82 -22.47
C PRO A 256 28.43 -12.16 -23.75
N PRO A 257 29.77 -12.01 -23.88
CA PRO A 257 30.38 -11.58 -25.14
C PRO A 257 29.98 -12.48 -26.32
N LYS A 258 29.77 -11.89 -27.50
CA LYS A 258 29.47 -12.66 -28.75
C LYS A 258 30.68 -13.55 -29.08
N GLU A 259 30.50 -14.87 -29.18
CA GLU A 259 31.55 -15.81 -29.62
C GLU A 259 31.67 -15.76 -31.16
N TYR A 260 32.73 -15.12 -31.68
CA TYR A 260 33.01 -15.10 -33.11
C TYR A 260 33.57 -16.45 -33.58
N LEU A 261 32.76 -17.23 -34.29
CA LEU A 261 33.21 -18.44 -34.99
C LEU A 261 33.59 -18.09 -36.44
N LYS A 262 34.83 -18.37 -36.84
CA LYS A 262 35.30 -18.28 -38.24
C LYS A 262 34.56 -19.32 -39.10
N ALA A 263 33.75 -18.88 -40.07
CA ALA A 263 33.36 -19.70 -41.21
C ALA A 263 33.16 -18.85 -42.47
N LYS A 264 33.56 -19.44 -43.61
CA LYS A 264 33.88 -18.85 -44.92
C LYS A 264 32.68 -18.36 -45.77
N GLU A 265 32.94 -17.26 -46.48
CA GLU A 265 32.66 -16.93 -47.90
C GLU A 265 31.23 -16.96 -48.50
N VAL A 266 30.79 -15.72 -48.85
CA VAL A 266 30.17 -15.23 -50.12
C VAL A 266 28.74 -15.64 -50.47
N LYS A 267 27.83 -14.65 -50.47
CA LYS A 267 27.11 -14.16 -51.67
C LYS A 267 26.28 -12.89 -51.40
N GLU A 268 26.47 -11.90 -52.27
CA GLU A 268 25.77 -10.60 -52.38
C GLU A 268 24.27 -10.73 -52.73
N LYS A 269 23.41 -9.81 -52.28
CA LYS A 269 22.83 -8.68 -53.06
C LYS A 269 21.55 -8.03 -52.47
N ASP A 270 21.63 -6.71 -52.36
CA ASP A 270 20.71 -5.62 -52.76
C ASP A 270 19.26 -5.44 -52.23
N SER A 271 19.07 -4.21 -51.67
CA SER A 271 18.00 -3.21 -51.92
C SER A 271 16.65 -3.34 -51.17
N THR A 272 15.95 -2.30 -50.69
CA THR A 272 15.93 -0.82 -50.87
C THR A 272 15.09 -0.22 -49.71
N LYS A 273 15.39 0.99 -49.23
CA LYS A 273 14.57 1.74 -48.22
C LYS A 273 13.62 2.72 -48.91
N GLU A 274 12.38 2.82 -48.44
CA GLU A 274 11.49 3.96 -48.67
C GLU A 274 11.07 4.57 -47.32
N LYS A 275 11.08 5.90 -47.25
CA LYS A 275 10.65 6.78 -46.15
C LYS A 275 9.22 7.25 -46.42
N ASP A 276 8.46 7.54 -45.36
CA ASP A 276 7.46 8.61 -45.42
C ASP A 276 7.31 9.34 -44.08
N GLN A 277 7.02 10.64 -44.20
CA GLN A 277 6.87 11.70 -43.20
C GLN A 277 5.47 11.66 -42.53
N ASP A 278 5.32 12.14 -41.29
CA ASP A 278 4.77 13.49 -40.97
C ASP A 278 4.41 13.67 -39.46
N ASP A 279 4.27 14.94 -39.10
CA ASP A 279 4.37 15.72 -37.86
C ASP A 279 3.28 15.63 -36.75
N THR A 280 3.70 16.01 -35.51
CA THR A 280 3.00 16.78 -34.42
C THR A 280 1.77 16.16 -33.71
N GLU A 281 1.47 16.26 -32.39
CA GLU A 281 1.71 17.26 -31.32
C GLU A 281 1.24 16.74 -29.90
N ALA A 282 1.90 17.18 -28.82
CA ALA A 282 1.44 17.64 -27.48
C ALA A 282 0.50 16.85 -26.49
N TRP A 283 1.12 16.31 -25.42
CA TRP A 283 0.83 16.28 -23.95
C TRP A 283 -0.62 16.41 -23.36
N GLY A 284 -1.04 15.39 -22.57
CA GLY A 284 -1.57 15.58 -21.19
C GLY A 284 -3.03 15.29 -20.81
N ARG A 285 -3.28 14.16 -20.10
CA ARG A 285 -4.24 14.03 -18.98
C ARG A 285 -4.13 12.69 -18.26
N GLU A 286 -4.37 12.71 -16.94
CA GLU A 286 -4.34 11.57 -16.00
C GLU A 286 -5.26 10.42 -16.44
N VAL A 287 -4.71 9.20 -16.51
CA VAL A 287 -5.43 7.98 -16.91
C VAL A 287 -6.07 7.33 -15.69
N SER A 288 -7.38 7.12 -15.77
CA SER A 288 -8.16 6.24 -14.90
C SER A 288 -8.42 4.90 -15.59
N ASP A 289 -8.51 3.85 -14.77
CA ASP A 289 -8.44 2.44 -15.12
C ASP A 289 -9.45 1.91 -16.17
N LEU A 290 -8.93 1.06 -17.06
CA LEU A 290 -9.53 -0.17 -17.60
C LEU A 290 -11.00 -0.12 -18.07
N LYS A 291 -11.21 0.35 -19.31
CA LYS A 291 -11.96 -0.33 -20.40
C LYS A 291 -12.12 0.62 -21.61
N ALA A 292 -11.36 0.41 -22.67
CA ALA A 292 -11.78 0.77 -24.03
C ALA A 292 -10.94 0.00 -25.05
N ARG A 293 -11.60 -0.31 -26.17
CA ARG A 293 -11.21 -1.26 -27.21
C ARG A 293 -9.90 -0.85 -27.90
N TYR A 294 -9.00 -1.82 -28.06
CA TYR A 294 -7.84 -1.71 -28.93
C TYR A 294 -8.30 -1.44 -30.36
N ASN A 295 -8.04 -0.23 -30.86
CA ASN A 295 -7.95 0.01 -32.29
C ASN A 295 -6.45 0.05 -32.61
N ASP A 296 -6.05 -0.88 -33.47
CA ASP A 296 -4.75 -0.94 -34.12
C ASP A 296 -4.40 0.41 -34.75
N LYS A 297 -3.34 1.03 -34.26
CA LYS A 297 -2.36 1.76 -35.07
C LYS A 297 -0.99 1.48 -34.48
N ASP A 298 -0.13 0.91 -35.32
CA ASP A 298 1.30 0.73 -35.10
C ASP A 298 1.92 2.07 -34.67
N ASP A 299 2.19 2.20 -33.37
CA ASP A 299 3.40 2.89 -32.94
C ASP A 299 4.50 1.83 -32.99
N SER A 300 5.24 1.83 -34.09
CA SER A 300 6.62 1.36 -34.07
C SER A 300 7.37 2.27 -33.11
N ASP A 301 7.27 1.97 -31.81
CA ASP A 301 8.44 2.13 -30.95
C ASP A 301 9.55 1.46 -31.74
N GLU A 302 10.57 2.22 -32.13
CA GLU A 302 11.86 1.65 -32.52
C GLU A 302 12.13 0.62 -31.42
N ALA A 303 11.92 -0.65 -31.76
CA ALA A 303 12.68 -1.70 -31.16
C ALA A 303 14.08 -1.11 -31.16
N GLU A 304 14.73 -1.10 -30.00
CA GLU A 304 16.16 -1.27 -30.05
C GLU A 304 16.34 -2.46 -30.97
N ALA A 305 16.72 -2.15 -32.21
CA ALA A 305 17.39 -3.08 -33.03
C ALA A 305 18.47 -3.58 -32.07
N ASP A 306 18.43 -4.88 -31.76
CA ASP A 306 19.69 -5.56 -31.64
C ASP A 306 20.39 -5.19 -32.96
N ASP A 307 21.18 -4.11 -32.93
CA ASP A 307 22.07 -3.74 -34.01
C ASP A 307 23.02 -4.94 -34.09
N ASP A 308 22.64 -5.89 -34.94
CA ASP A 308 23.59 -6.61 -35.75
C ASP A 308 24.18 -5.58 -36.73
N ASP A 309 24.96 -4.65 -36.18
CA ASP A 309 25.86 -3.83 -36.96
C ASP A 309 26.92 -4.77 -37.56
N GLU A 310 26.95 -4.80 -38.89
CA GLU A 310 27.97 -5.46 -39.68
C GLU A 310 29.35 -4.81 -39.43
N GLU A 311 30.22 -5.60 -38.80
CA GLU A 311 31.67 -5.77 -38.96
C GLU A 311 32.56 -4.59 -39.40
N ASP A 312 33.60 -4.31 -38.58
CA ASP A 312 34.95 -4.00 -39.08
C ASP A 312 35.88 -5.21 -38.82
N PRO A 313 36.36 -5.93 -39.85
CA PRO A 313 37.17 -7.13 -39.68
C PRO A 313 38.66 -6.76 -39.60
N THR A 314 39.14 -6.41 -38.41
CA THR A 314 40.58 -6.48 -38.11
C THR A 314 40.88 -7.13 -36.75
N SER A 315 41.94 -7.93 -36.76
CA SER A 315 42.20 -9.11 -35.93
C SER A 315 42.85 -8.86 -34.56
N GLN A 316 42.50 -9.66 -33.53
CA GLN A 316 43.41 -10.32 -32.56
C GLN A 316 42.69 -11.41 -31.72
N PRO A 317 43.39 -12.38 -31.08
CA PRO A 317 42.77 -13.56 -30.46
C PRO A 317 42.09 -13.26 -29.13
N ASN A 318 40.78 -13.56 -29.04
CA ASN A 318 39.95 -13.82 -27.86
C ASN A 318 40.52 -13.37 -26.49
N THR A 319 40.57 -12.06 -26.24
CA THR A 319 41.13 -11.43 -25.02
C THR A 319 40.13 -11.24 -23.87
N ALA A 320 38.83 -11.48 -24.03
CA ALA A 320 37.85 -11.29 -22.96
C ALA A 320 37.27 -12.56 -22.27
N PRO A 321 37.96 -13.72 -22.16
CA PRO A 321 37.46 -14.84 -21.36
C PRO A 321 37.39 -14.49 -19.86
N GLU A 322 38.13 -13.47 -19.40
CA GLU A 322 38.06 -12.96 -18.04
C GLU A 322 36.73 -12.24 -17.77
N TYR A 323 36.30 -11.35 -18.67
CA TYR A 323 35.02 -10.65 -18.55
C TYR A 323 33.84 -11.63 -18.48
N LYS A 324 33.82 -12.64 -19.35
CA LYS A 324 32.80 -13.71 -19.33
C LYS A 324 32.77 -14.49 -18.01
N ARG A 325 33.93 -14.71 -17.37
CA ARG A 325 34.05 -15.42 -16.08
C ARG A 325 33.52 -14.61 -14.91
N LEU A 326 33.44 -13.28 -15.02
CA LEU A 326 32.87 -12.44 -13.96
C LEU A 326 31.34 -12.51 -13.88
N ILE A 327 30.68 -12.94 -14.96
CA ILE A 327 29.22 -12.88 -15.09
C ILE A 327 28.57 -13.94 -14.19
N ALA A 328 28.02 -13.50 -13.05
CA ALA A 328 27.27 -14.36 -12.15
C ALA A 328 25.80 -14.54 -12.59
N ILE A 329 25.22 -13.53 -13.24
CA ILE A 329 23.84 -13.55 -13.72
C ILE A 329 23.83 -13.25 -15.22
N HIS A 330 23.68 -14.30 -16.02
CA HIS A 330 23.65 -14.16 -17.48
C HIS A 330 22.34 -13.53 -17.95
N ALA A 331 22.42 -12.36 -18.58
CA ALA A 331 21.30 -11.73 -19.26
C ALA A 331 21.20 -12.22 -20.71
N GLY A 332 19.98 -12.40 -21.21
CA GLY A 332 19.78 -12.64 -22.64
C GLY A 332 18.34 -12.97 -23.03
N LYS A 333 17.90 -12.41 -24.16
CA LYS A 333 16.71 -12.86 -24.88
C LYS A 333 17.12 -14.08 -25.74
N GLY A 334 16.28 -15.12 -25.74
CA GLY A 334 16.53 -16.26 -26.61
C GLY A 334 16.29 -15.87 -28.09
N LYS A 335 16.75 -16.68 -29.04
CA LYS A 335 16.23 -16.58 -30.41
C LYS A 335 14.74 -16.96 -30.40
N GLY A 336 13.91 -16.26 -31.19
CA GLY A 336 12.47 -16.51 -31.27
C GLY A 336 11.63 -15.48 -30.52
N GLY A 337 10.38 -15.84 -30.24
CA GLY A 337 9.39 -14.93 -29.65
C GLY A 337 9.33 -15.00 -28.13
N LEU A 338 8.37 -14.29 -27.53
CA LEU A 338 8.17 -14.22 -26.08
C LEU A 338 8.05 -15.61 -25.42
N SER A 339 7.41 -16.58 -26.07
CA SER A 339 7.30 -17.95 -25.57
C SER A 339 8.68 -18.63 -25.43
N ASP A 340 9.61 -18.39 -26.36
CA ASP A 340 10.99 -18.89 -26.29
C ASP A 340 11.81 -18.15 -25.21
N TRP A 341 11.55 -16.85 -25.05
CA TRP A 341 12.18 -16.03 -24.01
C TRP A 341 11.76 -16.47 -22.60
N LEU A 342 10.52 -16.89 -22.42
CA LEU A 342 9.97 -17.36 -21.14
C LEU A 342 10.20 -18.85 -20.89
N ARG A 343 10.82 -19.57 -21.83
CA ARG A 343 11.17 -20.98 -21.65
C ARG A 343 12.12 -21.15 -20.45
N VAL A 344 11.77 -22.09 -19.58
CA VAL A 344 12.56 -22.47 -18.40
C VAL A 344 13.46 -23.65 -18.74
N ASP A 345 14.76 -23.48 -18.51
CA ASP A 345 15.76 -24.54 -18.60
C ASP A 345 15.99 -25.13 -17.19
N PRO A 346 15.83 -26.46 -17.00
CA PRO A 346 16.02 -27.10 -15.70
C PRO A 346 17.49 -27.25 -15.28
N ASP A 347 18.45 -26.97 -16.15
CA ASP A 347 19.89 -27.07 -15.85
C ASP A 347 20.59 -25.71 -15.89
N LYS A 348 19.88 -24.63 -16.21
CA LYS A 348 20.47 -23.30 -16.32
C LYS A 348 19.51 -22.20 -15.87
N VAL A 349 19.99 -21.29 -15.01
CA VAL A 349 19.29 -20.04 -14.71
C VAL A 349 19.78 -18.88 -15.56
N ARG A 350 18.87 -17.94 -15.84
CA ARG A 350 19.16 -16.70 -16.58
C ARG A 350 18.34 -15.53 -16.06
N ARG A 351 18.71 -14.33 -16.54
CA ARG A 351 17.92 -13.11 -16.42
C ARG A 351 17.31 -12.73 -17.78
N LEU A 352 16.01 -12.47 -17.80
CA LEU A 352 15.32 -11.80 -18.91
C LEU A 352 15.06 -10.34 -18.52
N SER A 353 15.23 -9.40 -19.45
CA SER A 353 14.86 -7.99 -19.28
C SER A 353 13.73 -7.66 -20.25
N LEU A 354 12.68 -6.98 -19.76
CA LEU A 354 11.59 -6.45 -20.58
C LEU A 354 11.31 -4.99 -20.21
N SER A 355 10.95 -4.15 -21.18
CA SER A 355 10.41 -2.82 -20.88
C SER A 355 9.03 -2.93 -20.23
N GLU A 356 8.57 -1.86 -19.57
CA GLU A 356 7.21 -1.84 -19.00
C GLU A 356 6.11 -2.08 -20.07
N GLN A 357 6.34 -1.65 -21.31
CA GLN A 357 5.40 -1.85 -22.43
C GLN A 357 5.42 -3.31 -22.89
N GLU A 358 6.61 -3.91 -23.02
CA GLU A 358 6.75 -5.33 -23.35
C GLU A 358 6.07 -6.19 -22.28
N LEU A 359 6.27 -5.88 -20.99
CA LEU A 359 5.58 -6.55 -19.89
C LEU A 359 4.06 -6.39 -20.02
N GLY A 360 3.57 -5.18 -20.29
CA GLY A 360 2.15 -4.90 -20.48
C GLY A 360 1.50 -5.76 -21.57
N LYS A 361 2.21 -5.98 -22.70
CA LYS A 361 1.77 -6.89 -23.77
C LYS A 361 1.89 -8.37 -23.35
N ALA A 362 2.96 -8.73 -22.65
CA ALA A 362 3.27 -10.09 -22.22
C ALA A 362 2.26 -10.63 -21.19
N VAL A 363 1.84 -9.83 -20.21
CA VAL A 363 0.90 -10.29 -19.17
C VAL A 363 -0.49 -10.61 -19.72
N VAL A 364 -0.89 -10.02 -20.85
CA VAL A 364 -2.18 -10.32 -21.49
C VAL A 364 -2.18 -11.70 -22.14
N THR A 365 -1.04 -12.15 -22.66
CA THR A 365 -0.94 -13.36 -23.51
C THR A 365 -0.21 -14.52 -22.84
N HIS A 366 0.67 -14.25 -21.87
CA HIS A 366 1.64 -15.21 -21.30
C HIS A 366 1.75 -15.10 -19.76
N SER A 367 0.67 -14.68 -19.06
CA SER A 367 0.71 -14.41 -17.61
C SER A 367 1.28 -15.59 -16.78
N LYS A 368 0.82 -16.82 -17.06
CA LYS A 368 1.22 -18.02 -16.32
C LYS A 368 2.66 -18.42 -16.64
N GLU A 369 3.09 -18.26 -17.89
CA GLU A 369 4.44 -18.52 -18.35
C GLU A 369 5.43 -17.57 -17.68
N ILE A 370 5.06 -16.30 -17.49
CA ILE A 370 5.87 -15.33 -16.74
C ILE A 370 6.06 -15.79 -15.30
N ILE A 371 4.99 -16.17 -14.60
CA ILE A 371 5.08 -16.64 -13.20
C ILE A 371 5.94 -17.91 -13.12
N ARG A 372 5.73 -18.86 -14.04
CA ARG A 372 6.54 -20.07 -14.13
C ARG A 372 8.02 -19.75 -14.36
N PHE A 373 8.31 -18.76 -15.21
CA PHE A 373 9.67 -18.30 -15.45
C PHE A 373 10.30 -17.72 -14.19
N THR A 374 9.59 -16.84 -13.47
CA THR A 374 10.11 -16.14 -12.28
C THR A 374 10.26 -17.03 -11.05
N GLN A 375 9.70 -18.24 -11.03
CA GLN A 375 9.96 -19.22 -9.96
C GLN A 375 11.44 -19.61 -9.92
N ARG A 376 12.10 -19.74 -11.08
CA ARG A 376 13.50 -20.19 -11.18
C ARG A 376 14.46 -19.12 -11.70
N ASN A 377 14.01 -18.31 -12.65
CA ASN A 377 14.80 -17.30 -13.33
C ASN A 377 14.52 -15.90 -12.77
N ILE A 378 15.35 -14.93 -13.14
CA ILE A 378 15.15 -13.52 -12.77
C ILE A 378 14.51 -12.79 -13.95
N LEU A 379 13.43 -12.06 -13.68
CA LEU A 379 12.85 -11.11 -14.61
C LEU A 379 13.15 -9.69 -14.14
N ARG A 380 13.80 -8.91 -15.00
CA ARG A 380 14.05 -7.48 -14.84
C ARG A 380 13.06 -6.70 -15.69
N ILE A 381 12.41 -5.70 -15.07
CA ILE A 381 11.51 -4.77 -15.75
C ILE A 381 12.13 -3.38 -15.66
N TYR A 382 12.13 -2.61 -16.75
CA TYR A 382 12.68 -1.26 -16.77
C TYR A 382 11.71 -0.25 -17.42
N PRO A 383 11.85 1.05 -17.09
CA PRO A 383 11.00 2.10 -17.66
C PRO A 383 11.16 2.18 -19.18
N LYS A 384 10.10 2.56 -19.90
CA LYS A 384 10.18 2.79 -21.37
C LYS A 384 11.02 4.03 -21.70
N GLY A 385 11.67 4.02 -22.87
CA GLY A 385 12.58 5.08 -23.32
C GLY A 385 11.95 6.48 -23.37
N ILE A 386 10.65 6.59 -23.66
CA ILE A 386 9.94 7.89 -23.72
C ILE A 386 9.73 8.56 -22.35
N ARG A 387 10.17 7.97 -21.23
CA ARG A 387 10.18 8.59 -19.89
C ARG A 387 11.42 9.47 -19.69
N PHE A 388 11.58 10.45 -20.56
CA PHE A 388 12.73 11.36 -20.54
C PHE A 388 12.88 12.13 -19.22
N ASP A 389 11.75 12.42 -18.56
CA ASP A 389 11.68 13.08 -17.25
C ASP A 389 12.09 12.19 -16.06
N SER A 390 12.47 10.93 -16.32
CA SER A 390 12.75 9.91 -15.30
C SER A 390 11.57 9.58 -14.39
N SER A 391 10.35 9.72 -14.89
CA SER A 391 9.15 9.20 -14.23
C SER A 391 9.19 7.67 -14.08
N ASN A 392 8.35 7.12 -13.20
CA ASN A 392 8.32 5.69 -12.89
C ASN A 392 6.95 5.06 -13.14
N TYR A 393 6.94 3.80 -13.56
CA TYR A 393 5.74 3.01 -13.87
C TYR A 393 5.13 2.36 -12.63
N ASN A 394 3.92 1.80 -12.73
CA ASN A 394 3.30 1.08 -11.61
C ASN A 394 4.01 -0.28 -11.40
N PRO A 395 4.64 -0.53 -10.23
CA PRO A 395 5.42 -1.75 -10.03
C PRO A 395 4.56 -3.02 -9.85
N PHE A 396 3.26 -2.86 -9.56
CA PHE A 396 2.40 -3.99 -9.19
C PHE A 396 2.20 -5.00 -10.31
N ILE A 397 2.14 -4.58 -11.58
CA ILE A 397 2.01 -5.51 -12.70
C ILE A 397 3.19 -6.49 -12.70
N ALA A 398 4.40 -6.01 -12.40
CA ALA A 398 5.60 -6.82 -12.32
C ALA A 398 5.61 -7.72 -11.07
N TRP A 399 5.34 -7.15 -9.89
CA TRP A 399 5.36 -7.91 -8.64
C TRP A 399 4.29 -8.99 -8.55
N THR A 400 3.08 -8.76 -9.07
CA THR A 400 2.02 -9.79 -9.10
C THR A 400 2.34 -10.96 -10.03
N HIS A 401 3.29 -10.78 -10.95
CA HIS A 401 3.82 -11.84 -11.81
C HIS A 401 5.19 -12.38 -11.33
N GLY A 402 5.63 -11.98 -10.13
CA GLY A 402 6.82 -12.49 -9.48
C GLY A 402 8.15 -11.94 -10.00
N ALA A 403 8.13 -10.87 -10.80
CA ALA A 403 9.34 -10.23 -11.29
C ALA A 403 10.16 -9.64 -10.14
N GLN A 404 11.45 -9.96 -10.11
CA GLN A 404 12.33 -9.69 -8.98
C GLN A 404 13.01 -8.33 -9.07
N MET A 405 13.47 -7.97 -10.28
CA MET A 405 14.24 -6.74 -10.53
C MET A 405 13.35 -5.69 -11.20
N VAL A 406 12.50 -5.05 -10.42
CA VAL A 406 11.65 -3.96 -10.91
C VAL A 406 12.44 -2.65 -10.83
N ALA A 407 13.10 -2.27 -11.92
CA ALA A 407 14.08 -1.18 -11.97
C ALA A 407 13.39 0.18 -12.04
N PHE A 408 13.78 1.10 -11.15
CA PHE A 408 13.17 2.42 -11.00
C PHE A 408 14.23 3.53 -11.02
N ASN A 409 13.88 4.67 -11.61
CA ASN A 409 14.66 5.90 -11.54
C ASN A 409 14.61 6.44 -10.09
N MET A 410 15.67 6.23 -9.31
CA MET A 410 15.73 6.56 -7.87
C MET A 410 15.91 8.05 -7.58
N GLN A 411 16.36 8.81 -8.58
CA GLN A 411 16.47 10.27 -8.60
C GLN A 411 15.13 10.97 -8.85
N GLY A 412 14.12 10.22 -9.33
CA GLY A 412 12.78 10.74 -9.59
C GLY A 412 11.95 10.95 -8.32
N TYR A 413 10.67 11.27 -8.52
CA TYR A 413 9.68 11.44 -7.45
C TYR A 413 8.31 10.88 -7.88
N GLY A 414 7.36 10.89 -6.94
CA GLY A 414 5.96 10.57 -7.21
C GLY A 414 5.51 9.19 -6.73
N ARG A 415 4.23 8.91 -6.97
CA ARG A 415 3.50 7.80 -6.35
C ARG A 415 4.15 6.43 -6.55
N SER A 416 4.60 6.13 -7.77
CA SER A 416 5.24 4.85 -8.06
C SER A 416 6.48 4.63 -7.20
N LEU A 417 7.33 5.65 -7.04
CA LEU A 417 8.54 5.57 -6.22
C LEU A 417 8.21 5.46 -4.73
N TRP A 418 7.12 6.08 -4.27
CA TRP A 418 6.63 5.89 -2.90
C TRP A 418 6.24 4.44 -2.62
N LEU A 419 5.58 3.77 -3.58
CA LEU A 419 5.25 2.34 -3.48
C LEU A 419 6.52 1.48 -3.41
N MET A 420 7.51 1.79 -4.24
CA MET A 420 8.83 1.13 -4.22
C MET A 420 9.51 1.27 -2.85
N HIS A 421 9.61 2.49 -2.32
CA HIS A 421 10.15 2.73 -0.98
C HIS A 421 9.35 2.01 0.10
N GLY A 422 8.02 2.01 0.00
CA GLY A 422 7.14 1.31 0.94
C GLY A 422 7.37 -0.20 0.96
N MET A 423 7.38 -0.85 -0.21
CA MET A 423 7.62 -2.29 -0.34
C MET A 423 8.92 -2.73 0.33
N PHE A 424 10.01 -1.98 0.11
CA PHE A 424 11.33 -2.32 0.62
C PHE A 424 11.61 -1.82 2.04
N ARG A 425 10.64 -1.22 2.75
CA ARG A 425 10.67 -1.13 4.22
C ARG A 425 10.48 -2.49 4.88
N ALA A 426 9.93 -3.48 4.16
CA ALA A 426 9.75 -4.83 4.66
C ALA A 426 11.08 -5.54 4.94
N ASN A 427 11.00 -6.61 5.74
CA ASN A 427 12.13 -7.48 6.09
C ASN A 427 13.35 -6.72 6.63
N GLY A 428 13.11 -5.76 7.52
CA GLY A 428 14.16 -4.94 8.14
C GLY A 428 14.86 -3.98 7.17
N GLY A 429 14.24 -3.63 6.05
CA GLY A 429 14.82 -2.67 5.10
C GLY A 429 16.02 -3.20 4.31
N CYS A 430 16.26 -4.51 4.33
CA CYS A 430 17.52 -5.09 3.84
C CYS A 430 17.66 -5.14 2.31
N GLY A 431 16.62 -4.72 1.57
CA GLY A 431 16.59 -4.68 0.11
C GLY A 431 16.20 -5.99 -0.59
N TYR A 432 15.91 -7.04 0.19
CA TYR A 432 15.42 -8.34 -0.28
C TYR A 432 14.12 -8.71 0.45
N VAL A 433 13.03 -8.90 -0.30
CA VAL A 433 11.71 -9.28 0.25
C VAL A 433 11.29 -10.60 -0.37
N LYS A 434 11.12 -11.66 0.43
CA LYS A 434 10.75 -12.98 -0.08
C LYS A 434 9.37 -12.90 -0.74
N LYS A 435 9.23 -13.49 -1.92
CA LYS A 435 7.97 -13.56 -2.64
C LYS A 435 6.96 -14.41 -1.84
N PRO A 436 5.65 -14.10 -1.90
CA PRO A 436 4.64 -14.94 -1.29
C PRO A 436 4.62 -16.33 -1.92
N ASP A 437 4.26 -17.34 -1.14
CA ASP A 437 4.22 -18.75 -1.56
C ASP A 437 3.39 -18.98 -2.84
N ILE A 438 2.37 -18.17 -3.06
CA ILE A 438 1.50 -18.21 -4.25
C ILE A 438 2.27 -17.95 -5.57
N LEU A 439 3.41 -17.25 -5.50
CA LEU A 439 4.30 -16.98 -6.64
C LEU A 439 5.51 -17.93 -6.70
N LEU A 440 5.68 -18.79 -5.70
CA LEU A 440 6.83 -19.69 -5.58
C LEU A 440 6.46 -21.15 -5.85
N LYS A 441 5.29 -21.58 -5.38
CA LYS A 441 4.86 -22.98 -5.42
C LYS A 441 3.84 -23.18 -6.53
N ALA A 442 3.99 -24.27 -7.29
CA ALA A 442 2.90 -24.76 -8.11
C ALA A 442 1.85 -25.43 -7.20
N GLY A 443 0.57 -25.21 -7.49
CA GLY A 443 -0.55 -25.82 -6.78
C GLY A 443 -0.63 -27.34 -6.98
N PRO A 444 -1.64 -28.00 -6.40
CA PRO A 444 -1.94 -29.40 -6.72
C PRO A 444 -2.00 -29.58 -8.25
N ASN A 445 -1.39 -30.63 -8.78
CA ASN A 445 -1.27 -30.87 -10.24
C ASN A 445 -0.41 -29.86 -11.02
N ASN A 446 0.53 -29.17 -10.36
CA ASN A 446 1.45 -28.23 -11.01
C ASN A 446 0.73 -27.02 -11.65
N GLU A 447 -0.40 -26.61 -11.04
CA GLU A 447 -1.15 -25.41 -11.42
C GLU A 447 -0.36 -24.14 -11.07
N ILE A 448 -0.30 -23.19 -12.00
CA ILE A 448 0.34 -21.88 -11.79
C ILE A 448 -0.72 -20.88 -11.37
N PHE A 449 -0.39 -20.05 -10.39
CA PHE A 449 -1.25 -18.96 -9.93
C PHE A 449 -1.68 -18.07 -11.11
N ASP A 450 -2.96 -17.70 -11.11
CA ASP A 450 -3.53 -16.74 -12.04
C ASP A 450 -3.79 -15.43 -11.29
N PRO A 451 -3.08 -14.34 -11.62
CA PRO A 451 -3.26 -13.03 -10.98
C PRO A 451 -4.67 -12.45 -11.06
N GLU A 452 -5.48 -12.88 -12.04
CA GLU A 452 -6.87 -12.45 -12.19
C GLU A 452 -7.87 -13.39 -11.50
N ALA A 453 -7.39 -14.43 -10.81
CA ALA A 453 -8.26 -15.33 -10.05
C ALA A 453 -8.94 -14.62 -8.87
N ASN A 454 -10.22 -14.93 -8.67
CA ASN A 454 -10.95 -14.50 -7.49
C ASN A 454 -10.52 -15.32 -6.27
N LEU A 455 -9.67 -14.74 -5.44
CA LEU A 455 -9.20 -15.34 -4.20
C LEU A 455 -10.11 -14.97 -3.01
N PRO A 456 -10.25 -15.86 -2.01
CA PRO A 456 -10.95 -15.51 -0.79
C PRO A 456 -10.15 -14.48 0.03
N VAL A 457 -10.87 -13.70 0.83
CA VAL A 457 -10.26 -12.76 1.78
C VAL A 457 -9.47 -13.54 2.83
N LYS A 458 -8.16 -13.28 2.93
CA LYS A 458 -7.27 -13.87 3.95
C LYS A 458 -7.21 -13.03 5.22
N THR A 459 -7.24 -11.70 5.09
CA THR A 459 -7.07 -10.77 6.20
C THR A 459 -7.92 -9.53 5.98
N THR A 460 -8.45 -8.93 7.05
CA THR A 460 -9.11 -7.62 6.95
C THR A 460 -8.31 -6.61 7.77
N LEU A 461 -7.72 -5.64 7.08
CA LEU A 461 -7.03 -4.53 7.73
C LEU A 461 -8.05 -3.48 8.14
N LYS A 462 -8.02 -3.08 9.41
CA LYS A 462 -8.80 -1.95 9.93
C LYS A 462 -7.86 -0.83 10.31
N VAL A 463 -8.09 0.35 9.76
CA VAL A 463 -7.25 1.54 9.97
C VAL A 463 -8.13 2.64 10.51
N THR A 464 -7.80 3.13 11.72
CA THR A 464 -8.40 4.37 12.25
C THR A 464 -7.44 5.51 12.01
N VAL A 465 -7.87 6.49 11.22
CA VAL A 465 -7.12 7.72 10.95
C VAL A 465 -7.56 8.72 11.99
N PHE A 466 -6.77 8.81 13.05
CA PHE A 466 -7.14 9.57 14.22
C PHE A 466 -6.90 11.07 14.01
N MET A 467 -5.64 11.47 13.84
CA MET A 467 -5.24 12.86 13.69
C MET A 467 -4.00 13.00 12.80
N GLY A 468 -3.69 14.24 12.40
CA GLY A 468 -2.42 14.63 11.80
C GLY A 468 -1.80 15.81 12.55
N GLU A 469 -0.47 15.83 12.64
CA GLU A 469 0.30 16.90 13.26
C GLU A 469 1.68 17.00 12.58
N GLY A 470 2.36 18.14 12.71
CA GLY A 470 3.77 18.30 12.31
C GLY A 470 3.99 19.40 11.27
N TRP A 471 3.02 19.65 10.39
CA TRP A 471 3.19 20.58 9.27
C TRP A 471 3.56 22.01 9.68
N TYR A 472 3.06 22.49 10.82
CA TYR A 472 3.36 23.84 11.30
C TYR A 472 4.81 24.03 11.78
N TYR A 473 5.59 22.96 11.91
CA TYR A 473 7.03 23.02 12.20
C TYR A 473 7.88 23.16 10.94
N ASP A 474 7.47 22.49 9.85
CA ASP A 474 8.25 22.38 8.62
C ASP A 474 7.85 23.41 7.56
N PHE A 475 6.61 23.90 7.63
CA PHE A 475 6.04 24.83 6.66
C PHE A 475 5.72 26.18 7.28
N GLU A 476 5.90 27.23 6.49
CA GLU A 476 5.41 28.55 6.88
C GLU A 476 3.88 28.52 7.04
N HIS A 477 3.36 29.32 7.97
CA HIS A 477 1.93 29.36 8.24
C HIS A 477 1.06 29.81 7.04
N THR A 478 1.65 30.32 5.95
CA THR A 478 0.96 30.68 4.70
C THR A 478 1.33 29.77 3.52
N HIS A 479 1.96 28.61 3.79
CA HIS A 479 2.45 27.73 2.74
C HIS A 479 1.32 27.10 1.91
N PHE A 480 0.30 26.57 2.59
CA PHE A 480 -0.83 25.90 1.95
C PHE A 480 -1.94 26.88 1.58
N ASP A 481 -2.22 27.87 2.43
CA ASP A 481 -3.19 28.93 2.13
C ASP A 481 -2.64 30.28 2.61
N ALA A 482 -2.69 31.28 1.73
CA ALA A 482 -2.23 32.65 2.01
C ALA A 482 -3.12 33.40 3.02
N TYR A 483 -4.38 32.98 3.17
CA TYR A 483 -5.45 33.73 3.84
C TYR A 483 -6.06 33.00 5.03
N SER A 484 -5.81 31.71 5.17
CA SER A 484 -6.32 30.85 6.25
C SER A 484 -5.35 29.72 6.60
N PRO A 485 -5.53 29.05 7.75
CA PRO A 485 -4.93 27.73 7.98
C PRO A 485 -5.42 26.70 6.95
N PRO A 486 -4.71 25.56 6.79
CA PRO A 486 -5.02 24.57 5.76
C PRO A 486 -6.31 23.79 6.01
N ASP A 487 -6.95 23.39 4.90
CA ASP A 487 -8.15 22.55 4.86
C ASP A 487 -7.80 21.08 4.61
N PHE A 488 -7.24 20.41 5.61
CA PHE A 488 -6.70 19.06 5.42
C PHE A 488 -7.75 17.95 5.32
N TYR A 489 -7.48 17.01 4.42
CA TYR A 489 -8.10 15.69 4.40
C TYR A 489 -7.07 14.59 4.12
N ALA A 490 -7.35 13.38 4.58
CA ALA A 490 -6.51 12.22 4.33
C ALA A 490 -7.17 11.27 3.32
N ARG A 491 -6.35 10.66 2.46
CA ARG A 491 -6.70 9.56 1.55
C ARG A 491 -5.99 8.30 2.02
N ILE A 492 -6.74 7.24 2.25
CA ILE A 492 -6.24 6.00 2.83
C ILE A 492 -6.72 4.84 2.00
N GLY A 493 -5.82 3.94 1.66
CA GLY A 493 -6.17 2.80 0.85
C GLY A 493 -5.06 1.80 0.67
N ILE A 494 -5.29 0.87 -0.24
CA ILE A 494 -4.42 -0.26 -0.50
C ILE A 494 -3.91 -0.16 -1.94
N ALA A 495 -2.60 -0.26 -2.10
CA ALA A 495 -1.98 -0.67 -3.35
C ALA A 495 -1.63 -2.15 -3.24
N GLY A 496 -1.90 -2.96 -4.25
CA GLY A 496 -1.86 -4.41 -4.11
C GLY A 496 -2.25 -5.12 -5.40
N VAL A 497 -2.63 -6.38 -5.25
CA VAL A 497 -3.36 -7.11 -6.29
C VAL A 497 -4.65 -6.38 -6.65
N ARG A 498 -5.10 -6.51 -7.90
CA ARG A 498 -6.25 -5.77 -8.45
C ARG A 498 -7.50 -5.83 -7.57
N ALA A 499 -7.80 -7.00 -7.00
CA ALA A 499 -8.96 -7.20 -6.14
C ALA A 499 -8.91 -6.41 -4.81
N ASP A 500 -7.71 -6.07 -4.34
CA ASP A 500 -7.50 -5.42 -3.05
C ASP A 500 -7.35 -3.89 -3.19
N VAL A 501 -7.15 -3.37 -4.42
CA VAL A 501 -6.90 -1.94 -4.65
C VAL A 501 -8.15 -1.11 -4.38
N VAL A 502 -8.06 -0.20 -3.41
CA VAL A 502 -9.13 0.74 -3.06
C VAL A 502 -8.51 1.97 -2.40
N MET A 503 -9.08 3.16 -2.64
CA MET A 503 -8.74 4.39 -1.92
C MET A 503 -10.01 5.02 -1.37
N LYS A 504 -9.98 5.40 -0.10
CA LYS A 504 -11.05 6.09 0.63
C LYS A 504 -10.52 7.46 1.09
N LYS A 505 -11.41 8.39 1.38
CA LYS A 505 -11.08 9.76 1.81
C LYS A 505 -11.83 10.06 3.12
N THR A 506 -11.16 10.75 4.06
CA THR A 506 -11.79 11.31 5.26
C THR A 506 -12.63 12.53 4.92
N LYS A 507 -13.41 13.04 5.87
CA LYS A 507 -13.92 14.42 5.77
C LYS A 507 -12.76 15.41 5.64
N THR A 508 -13.00 16.50 4.91
CA THR A 508 -12.15 17.69 4.95
C THR A 508 -12.42 18.43 6.25
N LEU A 509 -11.36 18.86 6.93
CA LEU A 509 -11.45 19.69 8.14
C LEU A 509 -10.87 21.06 7.82
N GLU A 510 -11.75 22.06 7.82
CA GLU A 510 -11.42 23.43 7.43
C GLU A 510 -10.62 24.18 8.52
N ASP A 511 -9.75 25.09 8.11
CA ASP A 511 -9.00 26.03 8.93
C ASP A 511 -8.22 25.36 10.10
N ASN A 512 -7.60 24.19 9.89
CA ASN A 512 -7.02 23.39 10.98
C ASN A 512 -5.65 22.74 10.69
N TRP A 513 -4.59 23.26 11.33
CA TRP A 513 -3.23 22.71 11.33
C TRP A 513 -3.06 21.34 12.01
N ILE A 514 -4.00 20.96 12.89
CA ILE A 514 -3.97 19.71 13.65
C ILE A 514 -5.32 18.98 13.46
N PRO A 515 -5.58 18.46 12.25
CA PRO A 515 -6.84 17.81 11.93
C PRO A 515 -7.04 16.56 12.79
N THR A 516 -8.20 16.42 13.43
CA THR A 516 -8.62 15.20 14.15
C THR A 516 -9.82 14.60 13.43
N TRP A 517 -9.57 13.64 12.53
CA TRP A 517 -10.61 13.01 11.72
C TRP A 517 -11.42 12.00 12.53
N ASP A 518 -10.72 11.13 13.27
CA ASP A 518 -11.28 9.99 14.02
C ASP A 518 -12.19 9.10 13.15
N GLU A 519 -11.69 8.73 11.96
CA GLU A 519 -12.43 7.94 10.98
C GLU A 519 -11.81 6.56 10.78
N GLN A 520 -12.66 5.52 10.78
CA GLN A 520 -12.25 4.14 10.60
C GLN A 520 -12.54 3.63 9.19
N PHE A 521 -11.58 2.89 8.64
CA PHE A 521 -11.66 2.26 7.33
C PHE A 521 -11.35 0.77 7.45
N GLU A 522 -12.09 -0.04 6.69
CA GLU A 522 -11.85 -1.49 6.58
C GLU A 522 -11.47 -1.87 5.15
N PHE A 523 -10.49 -2.76 5.04
CA PHE A 523 -9.91 -3.24 3.79
C PHE A 523 -9.79 -4.77 3.82
N PRO A 524 -10.70 -5.52 3.19
CA PRO A 524 -10.53 -6.96 3.00
C PRO A 524 -9.43 -7.22 1.97
N LEU A 525 -8.46 -8.06 2.34
CA LEU A 525 -7.27 -8.37 1.56
C LEU A 525 -7.24 -9.85 1.19
N THR A 526 -7.09 -10.11 -0.10
CA THR A 526 -6.93 -11.45 -0.66
C THR A 526 -5.47 -11.88 -0.70
N VAL A 527 -4.54 -10.93 -0.91
CA VAL A 527 -3.09 -11.15 -0.90
C VAL A 527 -2.39 -10.10 -0.03
N PRO A 528 -2.58 -10.16 1.31
CA PRO A 528 -1.99 -9.19 2.24
C PRO A 528 -0.45 -9.13 2.16
N GLU A 529 0.21 -10.19 1.70
CA GLU A 529 1.67 -10.26 1.52
C GLU A 529 2.20 -9.31 0.45
N LEU A 530 1.36 -8.88 -0.50
CA LEU A 530 1.69 -7.86 -1.52
C LEU A 530 0.99 -6.52 -1.26
N ALA A 531 0.17 -6.40 -0.21
CA ALA A 531 -0.59 -5.18 0.04
C ALA A 531 0.28 -4.12 0.73
N LEU A 532 0.22 -2.90 0.20
CA LEU A 532 0.79 -1.69 0.80
C LEU A 532 -0.34 -0.77 1.24
N LEU A 533 -0.39 -0.45 2.53
CA LEU A 533 -1.22 0.63 3.06
C LEU A 533 -0.63 1.97 2.59
N ARG A 534 -1.45 2.75 1.90
CA ARG A 534 -1.09 4.07 1.39
C ARG A 534 -1.91 5.12 2.12
N ILE A 535 -1.21 6.10 2.70
CA ILE A 535 -1.83 7.26 3.34
C ILE A 535 -1.25 8.49 2.64
N GLU A 536 -2.11 9.35 2.13
CA GLU A 536 -1.76 10.64 1.55
C GLU A 536 -2.57 11.72 2.28
N VAL A 537 -1.97 12.85 2.62
CA VAL A 537 -2.67 14.02 3.16
C VAL A 537 -2.60 15.11 2.10
N HIS A 538 -3.74 15.75 1.89
CA HIS A 538 -3.91 16.82 0.92
C HIS A 538 -4.63 17.99 1.59
N GLU A 539 -4.32 19.18 1.14
CA GLU A 539 -5.06 20.39 1.45
C GLU A 539 -6.08 20.62 0.32
N TYR A 540 -7.30 20.99 0.70
CA TYR A 540 -8.39 21.17 -0.25
C TYR A 540 -8.47 22.61 -0.75
N ASP A 541 -8.30 22.81 -2.06
CA ASP A 541 -8.49 24.11 -2.70
C ASP A 541 -9.75 24.08 -3.59
N MET A 542 -10.65 25.06 -3.42
CA MET A 542 -11.88 25.15 -4.21
C MET A 542 -11.65 25.52 -5.69
N SER A 543 -10.52 26.16 -6.01
CA SER A 543 -10.21 26.77 -7.30
C SER A 543 -8.97 26.20 -7.98
N GLU A 544 -8.10 25.52 -7.24
CA GLU A 544 -6.87 24.92 -7.77
C GLU A 544 -6.84 23.40 -7.56
N LYS A 545 -5.70 22.78 -7.87
CA LYS A 545 -5.49 21.36 -7.58
C LYS A 545 -5.06 21.26 -6.12
N ASP A 546 -5.77 20.44 -5.34
CA ASP A 546 -5.44 20.11 -3.96
C ASP A 546 -3.93 19.93 -3.73
N ASP A 547 -3.40 20.69 -2.78
CA ASP A 547 -1.98 20.70 -2.47
C ASP A 547 -1.57 19.44 -1.71
N PHE A 548 -0.43 18.88 -2.09
CA PHE A 548 0.09 17.67 -1.45
C PHE A 548 0.81 18.01 -0.14
N ALA A 549 0.29 17.51 0.98
CA ALA A 549 0.82 17.79 2.31
C ALA A 549 1.74 16.68 2.86
N GLY A 550 1.63 15.44 2.35
CA GLY A 550 2.51 14.35 2.78
C GLY A 550 1.98 12.96 2.44
N GLN A 551 2.84 11.95 2.57
CA GLN A 551 2.45 10.55 2.35
C GLN A 551 3.28 9.55 3.15
N THR A 552 2.73 8.36 3.32
CA THR A 552 3.50 7.17 3.65
C THR A 552 2.92 5.93 2.95
N CYS A 553 3.81 5.00 2.62
CA CYS A 553 3.48 3.67 2.12
C CYS A 553 4.08 2.63 3.08
N LEU A 554 3.24 1.72 3.58
CA LEU A 554 3.60 0.73 4.60
C LEU A 554 3.17 -0.67 4.17
N PRO A 555 4.07 -1.66 4.14
CA PRO A 555 3.72 -3.04 3.84
C PRO A 555 2.81 -3.59 4.95
N VAL A 556 1.63 -4.08 4.57
CA VAL A 556 0.59 -4.49 5.54
C VAL A 556 1.07 -5.63 6.43
N SER A 557 1.87 -6.56 5.89
CA SER A 557 2.48 -7.68 6.61
C SER A 557 3.49 -7.26 7.70
N GLU A 558 3.94 -6.00 7.69
CA GLU A 558 4.94 -5.45 8.62
C GLU A 558 4.34 -4.52 9.67
N LEU A 559 3.06 -4.16 9.53
CA LEU A 559 2.39 -3.31 10.50
C LEU A 559 2.28 -4.04 11.84
N LYS A 560 2.66 -3.34 12.92
CA LYS A 560 2.36 -3.79 14.29
C LYS A 560 0.85 -4.01 14.40
N GLN A 561 0.45 -5.21 14.81
CA GLN A 561 -0.96 -5.52 15.00
C GLN A 561 -1.46 -4.94 16.33
N GLY A 562 -2.66 -4.36 16.31
CA GLY A 562 -3.42 -4.14 17.54
C GLY A 562 -4.01 -5.47 18.07
N THR A 563 -4.73 -5.42 19.19
CA THR A 563 -5.34 -6.62 19.79
C THR A 563 -6.32 -7.35 18.85
N GLN A 564 -6.18 -8.68 18.73
CA GLN A 564 -7.12 -9.57 18.04
C GLN A 564 -8.14 -10.24 18.98
N GLN A 565 -8.10 -9.94 20.29
CA GLN A 565 -8.95 -10.59 21.27
C GLN A 565 -10.44 -10.30 20.99
N LYS A 566 -11.27 -11.34 20.94
CA LYS A 566 -12.71 -11.22 20.75
C LYS A 566 -13.44 -11.30 22.09
N CYS A 567 -14.49 -10.51 22.22
CA CYS A 567 -15.39 -10.53 23.37
C CYS A 567 -16.16 -11.85 23.36
N LYS A 568 -16.06 -12.66 24.41
CA LYS A 568 -16.84 -13.90 24.48
C LYS A 568 -18.35 -13.66 24.50
N ALA A 569 -18.80 -12.50 24.97
CA ALA A 569 -20.23 -12.18 25.09
C ALA A 569 -20.87 -11.61 23.82
N CYS A 570 -20.12 -10.91 22.96
CA CYS A 570 -20.68 -10.28 21.75
C CYS A 570 -19.92 -10.60 20.46
N GLU A 571 -18.84 -11.39 20.56
CA GLU A 571 -17.97 -11.86 19.47
C GLU A 571 -17.23 -10.77 18.68
N LYS A 572 -17.43 -9.49 19.04
CA LYS A 572 -16.69 -8.35 18.47
C LYS A 572 -15.31 -8.21 19.12
N THR A 573 -14.35 -7.66 18.39
CA THR A 573 -13.00 -7.35 18.89
C THR A 573 -13.06 -6.44 20.12
N VAL A 574 -12.32 -6.79 21.16
CA VAL A 574 -12.20 -6.02 22.40
C VAL A 574 -10.88 -5.28 22.38
N TYR A 575 -10.96 -3.97 22.20
CA TYR A 575 -9.79 -3.11 22.30
C TYR A 575 -9.34 -2.99 23.77
N PRO A 576 -8.05 -2.73 24.05
CA PRO A 576 -7.53 -2.82 25.41
C PRO A 576 -8.22 -1.86 26.39
N VAL A 577 -8.64 -0.69 25.89
CA VAL A 577 -9.46 0.31 26.61
C VAL A 577 -10.80 -0.22 27.10
N GLU A 578 -11.36 -1.21 26.42
CA GLU A 578 -12.61 -1.86 26.74
C GLU A 578 -12.39 -3.26 27.27
N LEU A 579 -11.14 -3.73 27.39
CA LEU A 579 -10.84 -5.08 27.82
C LEU A 579 -11.10 -5.27 29.31
N LEU A 580 -11.87 -6.31 29.60
CA LEU A 580 -12.04 -6.87 30.92
C LEU A 580 -11.82 -8.38 30.80
N SER A 581 -10.78 -8.88 31.46
CA SER A 581 -10.45 -10.30 31.48
C SER A 581 -11.00 -10.95 32.75
N ALA A 582 -11.74 -12.04 32.59
CA ALA A 582 -12.32 -12.83 33.67
C ALA A 582 -12.12 -14.32 33.35
N ASP A 583 -11.52 -15.08 34.26
CA ASP A 583 -11.17 -16.50 34.07
C ASP A 583 -10.36 -16.78 32.79
N GLY A 584 -9.49 -15.84 32.39
CA GLY A 584 -8.70 -15.92 31.16
C GLY A 584 -9.47 -15.63 29.88
N ILE A 585 -10.73 -15.19 29.97
CA ILE A 585 -11.61 -14.90 28.84
C ILE A 585 -11.84 -13.38 28.72
N SER A 586 -11.70 -12.86 27.50
CA SER A 586 -11.83 -11.43 27.20
C SER A 586 -13.29 -11.00 26.98
N TYR A 587 -13.67 -9.87 27.59
CA TYR A 587 -14.97 -9.22 27.44
C TYR A 587 -14.82 -7.71 27.24
N HIS A 588 -15.76 -7.06 26.57
CA HIS A 588 -15.90 -5.61 26.73
C HIS A 588 -16.35 -5.29 28.15
N LYS A 589 -15.83 -4.22 28.77
CA LYS A 589 -16.31 -3.66 30.04
C LYS A 589 -17.84 -3.47 30.03
N SER A 590 -18.40 -3.06 28.89
CA SER A 590 -19.86 -2.90 28.67
C SER A 590 -20.61 -4.23 28.49
N CYS A 591 -19.92 -5.28 28.05
CA CYS A 591 -20.46 -6.63 27.88
C CYS A 591 -20.35 -7.49 29.14
N PHE A 592 -19.64 -7.03 30.18
CA PHE A 592 -19.49 -7.73 31.46
C PHE A 592 -20.76 -7.61 32.30
N LYS A 593 -21.81 -8.32 31.88
CA LYS A 593 -23.16 -8.24 32.43
C LYS A 593 -23.72 -9.65 32.68
N CYS A 594 -24.56 -9.78 33.69
CA CYS A 594 -25.23 -11.03 34.01
C CYS A 594 -26.17 -11.43 32.86
N THR A 595 -26.06 -12.66 32.36
CA THR A 595 -26.88 -13.17 31.27
C THR A 595 -28.38 -13.14 31.61
N HIS A 596 -28.76 -13.40 32.87
CA HIS A 596 -30.15 -13.39 33.35
C HIS A 596 -30.73 -11.98 33.53
N CYS A 597 -30.22 -11.20 34.49
CA CYS A 597 -30.82 -9.89 34.79
C CYS A 597 -30.28 -8.72 33.96
N LYS A 598 -29.28 -8.96 33.10
CA LYS A 598 -28.55 -7.93 32.32
C LYS A 598 -27.88 -6.84 33.19
N GLY A 599 -27.80 -7.04 34.51
CA GLY A 599 -27.11 -6.15 35.43
C GLY A 599 -25.60 -6.17 35.20
N THR A 600 -24.96 -5.00 35.32
CA THR A 600 -23.50 -4.85 35.20
C THR A 600 -22.79 -5.58 36.33
N LEU A 601 -21.82 -6.43 35.96
CA LEU A 601 -21.00 -7.20 36.88
C LEU A 601 -19.69 -6.47 37.17
N LYS A 602 -19.05 -6.87 38.26
CA LYS A 602 -17.70 -6.48 38.68
C LYS A 602 -16.92 -7.76 38.97
N LEU A 603 -15.59 -7.70 38.89
CA LEU A 603 -14.73 -8.85 39.18
C LEU A 603 -14.94 -9.43 40.60
N SER A 604 -15.50 -8.66 41.53
CA SER A 604 -15.80 -9.11 42.90
C SER A 604 -17.15 -9.83 43.06
N ASN A 605 -18.08 -9.71 42.10
CA ASN A 605 -19.48 -10.15 42.26
C ASN A 605 -20.03 -11.00 41.10
N TYR A 606 -19.14 -11.53 40.26
CA TYR A 606 -19.51 -12.42 39.16
C TYR A 606 -19.24 -13.90 39.48
N SER A 607 -19.89 -14.76 38.72
CA SER A 607 -19.56 -16.18 38.56
C SER A 607 -19.68 -16.51 37.08
N SER A 608 -18.83 -17.39 36.56
CA SER A 608 -18.81 -17.76 35.15
C SER A 608 -18.84 -19.27 34.96
N MET A 609 -19.39 -19.73 33.85
CA MET A 609 -19.32 -21.12 33.42
C MET A 609 -19.20 -21.16 31.89
N GLU A 610 -18.14 -21.80 31.37
CA GLU A 610 -17.79 -21.83 29.94
C GLU A 610 -17.76 -20.44 29.27
N GLY A 611 -17.45 -19.40 30.04
CA GLY A 611 -17.42 -18.02 29.58
C GLY A 611 -18.78 -17.31 29.51
N VAL A 612 -19.84 -17.91 30.05
CA VAL A 612 -21.13 -17.24 30.25
C VAL A 612 -21.18 -16.63 31.65
N LEU A 613 -21.57 -15.36 31.74
CA LEU A 613 -21.49 -14.55 32.97
C LEU A 613 -22.80 -14.50 33.75
N TYR A 614 -22.72 -14.67 35.06
CA TYR A 614 -23.85 -14.60 36.01
C TYR A 614 -23.48 -13.74 37.21
N CYS A 615 -24.45 -13.08 37.84
CA CYS A 615 -24.24 -12.57 39.20
C CYS A 615 -24.35 -13.73 40.20
N LYS A 616 -23.64 -13.66 41.33
CA LYS A 616 -23.62 -14.71 42.36
C LYS A 616 -25.02 -15.23 42.75
N PRO A 617 -26.05 -14.37 42.99
CA PRO A 617 -27.40 -14.87 43.31
C PRO A 617 -28.04 -15.69 42.19
N HIS A 618 -27.92 -15.26 40.92
CA HIS A 618 -28.48 -16.03 39.80
C HIS A 618 -27.69 -17.30 39.53
N PHE A 619 -26.37 -17.28 39.73
CA PHE A 619 -25.54 -18.47 39.61
C PHE A 619 -25.92 -19.52 40.67
N GLU A 620 -26.06 -19.11 41.93
CA GLU A 620 -26.48 -19.98 43.02
C GLU A 620 -27.92 -20.50 42.83
N GLN A 621 -28.82 -19.68 42.30
CA GLN A 621 -30.18 -20.10 42.00
C GLN A 621 -30.21 -21.17 40.91
N LEU A 622 -29.49 -20.96 39.80
CA LEU A 622 -29.35 -21.95 38.73
C LEU A 622 -28.69 -23.24 39.23
N TYR A 623 -27.72 -23.12 40.15
CA TYR A 623 -27.07 -24.26 40.78
C TYR A 623 -28.05 -25.05 41.66
N LYS A 624 -28.84 -24.37 42.49
CA LYS A 624 -29.86 -24.97 43.37
C LYS A 624 -31.02 -25.61 42.61
N GLU A 625 -31.41 -25.03 41.47
CA GLU A 625 -32.50 -25.54 40.62
C GLU A 625 -32.08 -26.74 39.75
N SER A 626 -30.79 -26.86 39.39
CA SER A 626 -30.31 -27.88 38.45
C SER A 626 -29.67 -29.10 39.10
N GLY A 627 -29.10 -28.97 40.31
CA GLY A 627 -28.47 -30.07 41.05
C GLY A 627 -27.31 -30.77 40.35
N ASN A 628 -26.94 -30.35 39.13
CA ASN A 628 -25.83 -30.86 38.33
C ASN A 628 -25.52 -29.87 37.20
N PHE A 629 -24.24 -29.71 36.86
CA PHE A 629 -23.73 -28.58 36.05
C PHE A 629 -24.27 -28.47 34.61
N ASN A 630 -24.93 -29.49 34.03
CA ASN A 630 -25.12 -29.55 32.57
C ASN A 630 -26.52 -29.24 32.02
N LYS A 631 -27.57 -29.00 32.82
CA LYS A 631 -28.96 -29.03 32.29
C LYS A 631 -29.65 -27.69 32.02
N ASN A 632 -29.25 -26.57 32.63
CA ASN A 632 -30.01 -25.30 32.50
C ASN A 632 -29.20 -24.10 31.98
N PHE A 633 -27.93 -24.28 31.62
CA PHE A 633 -27.11 -23.21 31.05
C PHE A 633 -27.24 -23.22 29.52
N GLN A 634 -28.13 -22.40 28.97
CA GLN A 634 -28.26 -22.26 27.51
C GLN A 634 -27.03 -21.58 26.91
N SER A 635 -26.29 -22.32 26.08
CA SER A 635 -25.34 -21.75 25.12
C SER A 635 -26.11 -21.05 23.99
N PRO A 636 -25.77 -19.82 23.58
CA PRO A 636 -26.14 -19.37 22.25
C PRO A 636 -25.30 -20.17 21.24
N VAL A 637 -25.89 -20.54 20.11
CA VAL A 637 -25.32 -21.37 19.03
C VAL A 637 -25.52 -22.89 19.23
N LYS A 638 -26.70 -23.37 18.81
CA LYS A 638 -26.89 -24.60 18.00
C LYS A 638 -28.37 -24.78 17.64
N SER A 639 -28.75 -24.33 16.45
CA SER A 639 -29.92 -24.83 15.74
C SER A 639 -29.80 -24.55 14.24
N ALA A 640 -28.94 -25.31 13.57
CA ALA A 640 -28.96 -25.47 12.12
C ALA A 640 -28.46 -26.87 11.75
N GLU A 641 -29.40 -27.80 11.64
CA GLU A 641 -29.41 -29.08 10.90
C GLU A 641 -30.75 -29.72 11.30
N LYS A 642 -31.71 -30.05 10.44
CA LYS A 642 -31.65 -30.69 9.12
C LYS A 642 -33.06 -30.67 8.47
N LEU A 643 -33.07 -30.74 7.13
CA LEU A 643 -34.06 -31.37 6.23
C LEU A 643 -35.40 -30.67 5.91
N THR A 644 -35.55 -30.32 4.62
CA THR A 644 -36.79 -30.28 3.83
C THR A 644 -37.31 -31.73 3.57
N PRO A 645 -38.55 -32.01 3.07
CA PRO A 645 -39.39 -31.16 2.21
C PRO A 645 -40.94 -31.21 2.38
N GLU A 646 -41.59 -30.38 1.54
CA GLU A 646 -42.94 -30.50 0.93
C GLU A 646 -44.24 -30.02 1.61
N LEU A 647 -44.80 -28.98 0.97
CA LEU A 647 -46.20 -28.73 0.59
C LEU A 647 -47.32 -28.85 1.64
N THR A 648 -47.98 -27.73 1.95
CA THR A 648 -49.44 -27.51 1.77
C THR A 648 -49.86 -26.07 2.13
N ARG A 649 -51.02 -25.68 1.62
CA ARG A 649 -51.50 -24.32 1.39
C ARG A 649 -52.50 -23.87 2.48
N SER A 650 -52.46 -22.58 2.84
CA SER A 650 -53.59 -21.71 3.32
C SER A 650 -53.95 -21.71 4.83
N PRO A 651 -54.72 -20.71 5.34
CA PRO A 651 -54.16 -19.48 5.94
C PRO A 651 -54.70 -19.18 7.35
N SER A 652 -54.11 -18.20 8.06
CA SER A 652 -54.79 -17.11 8.80
C SER A 652 -54.15 -16.72 10.13
N LYS A 653 -54.17 -15.39 10.37
CA LYS A 653 -54.28 -14.69 11.67
C LYS A 653 -53.09 -14.76 12.64
N ALA A 654 -52.25 -13.73 12.55
CA ALA A 654 -51.63 -13.10 13.72
C ALA A 654 -51.45 -11.58 13.46
N ALA A 655 -52.57 -10.87 13.42
CA ALA A 655 -52.57 -9.43 13.69
C ALA A 655 -52.68 -9.28 15.22
N GLY A 656 -51.59 -8.91 15.85
CA GLY A 656 -51.55 -8.69 17.29
C GLY A 656 -50.21 -9.12 17.85
N MET A 657 -49.21 -8.25 17.72
CA MET A 657 -48.02 -8.13 18.58
C MET A 657 -46.92 -7.38 17.83
N PHE A 658 -47.11 -6.09 17.57
CA PHE A 658 -46.00 -5.14 17.37
C PHE A 658 -46.51 -3.72 17.67
N SER A 659 -46.64 -3.42 18.96
CA SER A 659 -46.76 -2.06 19.47
C SER A 659 -45.36 -1.43 19.46
N GLY A 660 -45.05 -0.65 18.42
CA GLY A 660 -43.79 0.10 18.34
C GLY A 660 -43.66 0.88 17.04
N THR A 661 -44.01 2.17 17.09
CA THR A 661 -44.00 3.21 16.02
C THR A 661 -45.13 3.11 14.98
N GLN A 662 -46.22 3.88 15.19
CA GLN A 662 -47.29 4.09 14.19
C GLN A 662 -46.88 5.17 13.16
N GLU A 663 -45.71 5.03 12.54
CA GLU A 663 -45.26 5.99 11.53
C GLU A 663 -46.14 5.87 10.28
N LYS A 664 -46.78 6.97 9.89
CA LYS A 664 -47.62 7.05 8.68
C LYS A 664 -46.76 7.37 7.46
N CYS A 665 -47.04 6.70 6.35
CA CYS A 665 -46.44 6.97 5.06
C CYS A 665 -46.78 8.39 4.58
N ALA A 666 -45.78 9.23 4.34
CA ALA A 666 -46.01 10.62 3.93
C ALA A 666 -46.68 10.76 2.54
N THR A 667 -46.67 9.70 1.71
CA THR A 667 -47.35 9.72 0.39
C THR A 667 -48.81 9.27 0.46
N CYS A 668 -49.15 8.24 1.25
CA CYS A 668 -50.48 7.63 1.23
C CYS A 668 -51.24 7.72 2.56
N GLY A 669 -50.61 8.22 3.62
CA GLY A 669 -51.20 8.40 4.95
C GLY A 669 -51.43 7.11 5.75
N LYS A 670 -51.17 5.93 5.17
CA LYS A 670 -51.32 4.62 5.84
C LYS A 670 -50.07 4.28 6.66
N THR A 671 -50.23 3.49 7.72
CA THR A 671 -49.10 3.02 8.55
C THR A 671 -48.07 2.26 7.71
N ALA A 672 -46.79 2.62 7.85
CA ALA A 672 -45.68 1.97 7.17
C ALA A 672 -44.93 1.05 8.14
N TYR A 673 -45.08 -0.27 7.99
CA TYR A 673 -44.44 -1.23 8.88
C TYR A 673 -42.92 -1.34 8.61
N PRO A 674 -42.09 -1.69 9.61
CA PRO A 674 -40.62 -1.69 9.50
C PRO A 674 -40.03 -2.44 8.30
N LEU A 675 -40.66 -3.53 7.84
CA LEU A 675 -40.18 -4.33 6.71
C LEU A 675 -40.46 -3.71 5.34
N GLU A 676 -41.46 -2.83 5.26
CA GLU A 676 -41.93 -2.18 4.04
C GLU A 676 -41.66 -0.67 4.00
N LYS A 677 -41.03 -0.11 5.05
CA LYS A 677 -40.75 1.32 5.15
C LYS A 677 -39.36 1.69 4.62
N VAL A 678 -39.28 2.90 4.08
CA VAL A 678 -38.06 3.65 3.78
C VAL A 678 -38.18 4.96 4.52
N THR A 679 -37.19 5.31 5.35
CA THR A 679 -37.19 6.56 6.10
C THR A 679 -36.12 7.48 5.50
N VAL A 680 -36.54 8.66 5.07
CA VAL A 680 -35.66 9.74 4.58
C VAL A 680 -36.13 11.06 5.16
N GLU A 681 -35.21 11.95 5.55
CA GLU A 681 -35.54 13.29 6.10
C GLU A 681 -36.59 13.27 7.24
N ASN A 682 -36.49 12.27 8.13
CA ASN A 682 -37.44 12.03 9.23
C ASN A 682 -38.90 11.75 8.81
N GLN A 683 -39.15 11.47 7.52
CA GLN A 683 -40.43 10.99 7.01
C GLN A 683 -40.33 9.53 6.59
N SER A 684 -41.36 8.76 6.93
CA SER A 684 -41.47 7.36 6.54
C SER A 684 -42.35 7.22 5.30
N TYR A 685 -41.95 6.34 4.38
CA TYR A 685 -42.64 6.03 3.14
C TYR A 685 -42.74 4.51 2.98
N HIS A 686 -43.80 3.99 2.37
CA HIS A 686 -43.75 2.61 1.85
C HIS A 686 -42.72 2.54 0.73
N LYS A 687 -41.99 1.42 0.62
CA LYS A 687 -41.09 1.14 -0.53
C LYS A 687 -41.79 1.33 -1.88
N SER A 688 -43.08 1.00 -1.96
CA SER A 688 -43.92 1.18 -3.16
C SER A 688 -44.34 2.63 -3.39
N CYS A 689 -44.41 3.45 -2.34
CA CYS A 689 -44.74 4.87 -2.38
C CYS A 689 -43.53 5.78 -2.59
N PHE A 690 -42.31 5.28 -2.37
CA PHE A 690 -41.07 6.02 -2.56
C PHE A 690 -40.71 6.10 -4.05
N LYS A 691 -41.43 6.97 -4.78
CA LYS A 691 -41.35 7.11 -6.24
C LYS A 691 -41.30 8.58 -6.65
N CYS A 692 -40.69 8.83 -7.81
CA CYS A 692 -40.59 10.16 -8.39
C CYS A 692 -41.98 10.69 -8.76
N SER A 693 -42.32 11.88 -8.28
CA SER A 693 -43.62 12.53 -8.53
C SER A 693 -43.80 12.98 -9.98
N HIS A 694 -42.68 13.22 -10.70
CA HIS A 694 -42.71 13.62 -12.10
C HIS A 694 -42.90 12.43 -13.06
N GLY A 695 -42.10 11.37 -12.88
CA GLY A 695 -42.02 10.24 -13.83
C GLY A 695 -42.37 8.86 -13.27
N GLY A 696 -42.75 8.75 -12.00
CA GLY A 696 -43.17 7.48 -11.37
C GLY A 696 -42.04 6.46 -11.13
N CYS A 697 -40.79 6.80 -11.46
CA CYS A 697 -39.63 5.93 -11.27
C CYS A 697 -39.45 5.56 -9.80
N SER A 698 -39.07 4.31 -9.52
CA SER A 698 -38.75 3.85 -8.17
C SER A 698 -37.52 4.57 -7.62
N LEU A 699 -37.65 5.13 -6.42
CA LEU A 699 -36.57 5.81 -5.72
C LEU A 699 -35.98 4.91 -4.64
N ASN A 700 -34.77 5.25 -4.20
CA ASN A 700 -34.08 4.71 -3.06
C ASN A 700 -33.28 5.85 -2.39
N PRO A 701 -32.77 5.66 -1.15
CA PRO A 701 -32.06 6.72 -0.43
C PRO A 701 -30.84 7.32 -1.17
N SER A 702 -30.30 6.63 -2.19
CA SER A 702 -29.14 7.10 -2.95
C SER A 702 -29.47 7.85 -4.25
N ASN A 703 -30.71 7.78 -4.75
CA ASN A 703 -31.10 8.30 -6.07
C ASN A 703 -32.24 9.35 -6.05
N TYR A 704 -32.71 9.73 -4.86
CA TYR A 704 -33.78 10.72 -4.68
C TYR A 704 -33.24 12.14 -4.49
N ALA A 705 -34.10 13.12 -4.76
CA ALA A 705 -34.01 14.50 -4.34
C ALA A 705 -35.38 14.92 -3.82
N ALA A 706 -35.45 15.65 -2.71
CA ALA A 706 -36.69 16.15 -2.13
C ALA A 706 -36.70 17.68 -2.12
N LEU A 707 -37.86 18.28 -2.41
CA LEU A 707 -38.11 19.71 -2.22
C LEU A 707 -39.51 19.88 -1.64
N ASP A 708 -39.63 20.53 -0.49
CA ASP A 708 -40.88 20.75 0.25
C ASP A 708 -41.74 19.47 0.42
N GLY A 709 -41.08 18.33 0.68
CA GLY A 709 -41.74 17.04 0.88
C GLY A 709 -42.23 16.35 -0.41
N ILE A 710 -41.84 16.84 -1.60
CA ILE A 710 -42.12 16.20 -2.89
C ILE A 710 -40.85 15.49 -3.38
N LEU A 711 -40.99 14.20 -3.75
CA LEU A 711 -39.89 13.35 -4.17
C LEU A 711 -39.66 13.40 -5.70
N TYR A 712 -38.40 13.56 -6.11
CA TYR A 712 -37.94 13.52 -7.49
C TYR A 712 -36.76 12.55 -7.64
N CYS A 713 -36.55 11.97 -8.83
CA CYS A 713 -35.26 11.34 -9.13
C CYS A 713 -34.26 12.43 -9.54
N LYS A 714 -32.96 12.22 -9.25
CA LYS A 714 -31.89 13.18 -9.58
C LYS A 714 -31.93 13.68 -11.05
N PRO A 715 -32.19 12.83 -12.07
CA PRO A 715 -32.35 13.29 -13.45
C PRO A 715 -33.51 14.26 -13.65
N HIS A 716 -34.72 13.94 -13.17
CA HIS A 716 -35.89 14.84 -13.32
C HIS A 716 -35.74 16.11 -12.47
N PHE A 717 -35.11 16.03 -11.31
CA PHE A 717 -34.82 17.21 -10.49
C PHE A 717 -33.89 18.18 -11.23
N SER A 718 -32.86 17.66 -11.89
CA SER A 718 -31.91 18.45 -12.68
C SER A 718 -32.54 19.02 -13.96
N GLN A 719 -33.41 18.25 -14.62
CA GLN A 719 -34.10 18.69 -15.84
C GLN A 719 -35.07 19.85 -15.56
N LEU A 720 -35.82 19.77 -14.46
CA LEU A 720 -36.74 20.84 -14.06
C LEU A 720 -36.01 22.15 -13.71
N PHE A 721 -34.79 22.08 -13.20
CA PHE A 721 -33.94 23.25 -13.00
C PHE A 721 -33.49 23.86 -14.34
N LYS A 722 -33.00 23.02 -15.27
CA LYS A 722 -32.52 23.45 -16.59
C LYS A 722 -33.59 24.10 -17.46
N GLU A 723 -34.85 23.68 -17.36
CA GLU A 723 -35.94 24.22 -18.20
C GLU A 723 -36.46 25.60 -17.76
N LYS A 724 -36.32 25.97 -16.47
CA LYS A 724 -36.99 27.17 -15.92
C LYS A 724 -36.10 28.08 -15.08
N GLY A 725 -34.85 27.70 -14.79
CA GLY A 725 -33.86 28.55 -14.12
C GLY A 725 -34.15 28.93 -12.67
N SER A 726 -35.18 28.35 -12.03
CA SER A 726 -35.54 28.61 -10.63
C SER A 726 -36.36 27.45 -10.02
N TYR A 727 -36.05 27.08 -8.78
CA TYR A 727 -36.71 25.99 -8.05
C TYR A 727 -38.13 26.33 -7.52
N ASN A 728 -38.55 27.60 -7.59
CA ASN A 728 -39.85 28.05 -7.05
C ASN A 728 -41.08 27.51 -7.81
N HIS A 729 -40.90 26.90 -8.98
CA HIS A 729 -42.01 26.39 -9.81
C HIS A 729 -42.39 24.93 -9.57
N LEU A 730 -41.66 24.22 -8.69
CA LEU A 730 -41.82 22.78 -8.46
C LEU A 730 -43.12 22.40 -7.73
N ILE A 731 -43.78 23.35 -7.07
CA ILE A 731 -45.04 23.13 -6.33
C ILE A 731 -46.26 23.00 -7.28
N LYS A 732 -46.27 23.70 -8.43
CA LYS A 732 -47.46 23.73 -9.32
C LYS A 732 -47.69 22.44 -10.09
N SER A 733 -46.63 21.74 -10.51
CA SER A 733 -46.74 20.48 -11.26
C SER A 733 -47.11 19.28 -10.37
N ALA A 734 -46.79 19.33 -9.08
CA ALA A 734 -47.13 18.29 -8.11
C ALA A 734 -48.58 18.39 -7.58
N SER A 735 -49.13 19.61 -7.45
CA SER A 735 -50.51 19.83 -7.00
C SER A 735 -51.59 19.32 -7.97
N MET A 736 -51.27 19.13 -9.25
CA MET A 736 -52.22 18.58 -10.24
C MET A 736 -52.41 17.06 -10.13
N LYS A 737 -51.60 16.34 -9.34
CA LYS A 737 -51.62 14.87 -9.22
C LYS A 737 -51.92 14.33 -7.82
N ARG A 738 -52.17 15.18 -6.80
CA ARG A 738 -52.59 14.72 -5.47
C ARG A 738 -54.13 14.68 -5.38
N PRO A 739 -54.77 13.53 -5.11
CA PRO A 739 -56.13 13.55 -4.59
C PRO A 739 -56.12 14.13 -3.17
N ALA A 740 -57.06 15.02 -2.87
CA ALA A 740 -57.18 15.71 -1.60
C ALA A 740 -57.27 14.72 -0.42
N ALA A 741 -56.33 14.83 0.53
CA ALA A 741 -56.44 14.17 1.83
C ALA A 741 -57.21 15.11 2.78
N THR A 742 -58.33 14.62 3.29
CA THR A 742 -59.20 15.32 4.25
C THR A 742 -58.49 15.52 5.59
N VAL A 743 -58.56 16.75 6.09
CA VAL A 743 -58.14 17.16 7.44
C VAL A 743 -59.16 16.58 8.44
N PRO A 744 -58.75 15.93 9.55
CA PRO A 744 -59.65 15.68 10.67
C PRO A 744 -59.74 16.95 11.53
N ASP A 745 -60.96 17.42 11.77
CA ASP A 745 -61.26 18.50 12.72
C ASP A 745 -60.90 18.10 14.16
N SER A 746 -60.29 19.06 14.86
CA SER A 746 -60.05 19.20 16.32
C SER A 746 -59.33 18.10 17.10
#